data_AF-A0A919JVK6-F1
#
_entry.id   AF-A0A919JVK6-F1
#
_cell.length_a   1.000
_cell.length_b   1.000
_cell.length_c   1.000
_cell.angle_alpha   90.00
_cell.angle_beta   90.00
_cell.angle_gamma   90.00
#
_symmetry.space_group_name_H-M   'P 1'
#
loop_
_entity.id
_entity.type
_entity.pdbx_description
1 polymer ?
#
loop_
_entity_poly.entity_id
_entity_poly.type
_entity_poly.pdbx_seq_one_letter_code
_entity_poly.pdbx_strand_id
1 'polypeptide(L)'
;MNSISRRQVLAGAAAVPVSALAAANLGPRAAAAQTPMVRRADVPEVKLTWLEGKPGAAATSTWGTPWAQGAVPADQTFQLTAADGSAVPVQSWPLAYWPDGTLKWSAHAVAADAPADAYTLAAGAPATPATVVKVSDHKDYLDVDTGVIRARLRKRGRELISQLWRGDVEIARKGVLVNLRQERIEEDEEKTAGRDRFESEIHKVKVEQSGPIRAVVRIDGVHANKRGKSWLPFTVRLYFYAGAESVRLMHTFIYDRDGSKDYIAGLGIRFKVPMRDAGYDRHVRFVGDGKGLLSEAVKGITGLRRDPGAAVRAAQIAGTALPDPATWDQRVTTRLQYIPEWGDYSLSQLSAEGFTVQKRTKKGYGWVPVDQGKRASGLGYVGGVSGGLAFGLRDFWQRHPTQLDIRGAATDEAEVTVWLWSPEAGPMDMRFYHDGMGQDTHPKQLEGLNITYEDYEPEFGTPYGISRTSELTLWALPATPTAQRLGAMADQVRTPPQLINPVGQLVGSRVFGGLFAPVDRSHPVKAVIEDHLDFLFGFYQKQVDQRHWYGFWDYGDIMHTFDEDRLVWRYDVGGYAWDNSELSPDLWLWYAFLRSGRADIYRFAEAMTRHTGEVDVYHLGKWAGLGTRHGVQHWADSAKQQRISTAVYRRIYYYLTADERTGDLLTELVDSDRTFLVLDPIRKIRTEPYTPDPHALSIGLGTDWSGLAAAWLAEWERRGPKAEVARSKLIGTMETIGAMPNGFVTGSGLYDLDTGRFAPVTEKTVSVSHLSAMFGLVEVCAEVIDLVDDPAFEKAWLQYCRLFNATRDEQTAECGAHFGNLILKQGHARLTAYAAVRLKNTDLASRAWREFYTGDGYAPTLPWTSQRITSTLNPTDAATWVSTNTTALYGLSAIQILALVPDQIVAP
;
A
#
# COMPACT_ATOMS: atom_id res chain seq x y z
N MET A 1 -23.61 43.33 1.90
CA MET A 1 -23.92 44.55 2.67
C MET A 1 -22.89 44.67 3.79
N ASN A 2 -22.14 45.77 3.72
CA ASN A 2 -21.28 46.44 4.71
C ASN A 2 -20.11 45.70 5.38
N SER A 3 -18.97 45.81 4.69
CA SER A 3 -17.61 45.95 5.18
C SER A 3 -17.40 47.14 6.13
N ILE A 4 -16.42 47.06 7.05
CA ILE A 4 -15.59 48.23 7.45
C ILE A 4 -14.13 47.78 7.63
N SER A 5 -13.20 48.63 7.21
CA SER A 5 -11.75 48.43 7.14
C SER A 5 -10.97 49.60 7.78
N ARG A 6 -9.66 49.37 7.99
CA ARG A 6 -8.50 50.30 7.89
C ARG A 6 -8.15 51.29 9.03
N ARG A 7 -6.98 51.00 9.65
CA ARG A 7 -5.71 51.76 9.70
C ARG A 7 -5.62 53.19 10.29
N GLN A 8 -4.53 53.33 11.09
CA GLN A 8 -3.58 54.45 11.29
C GLN A 8 -3.86 55.52 12.36
N VAL A 9 -2.92 55.65 13.32
CA VAL A 9 -2.23 56.88 13.82
C VAL A 9 -0.93 56.37 14.54
N LEU A 10 0.30 56.42 13.98
CA LEU A 10 1.37 57.48 14.03
C LEU A 10 1.58 58.09 15.44
N ALA A 11 2.75 58.48 15.97
CA ALA A 11 4.18 58.42 15.67
C ALA A 11 4.92 59.09 16.86
N GLY A 12 6.24 58.89 16.96
CA GLY A 12 7.17 59.78 17.66
C GLY A 12 7.77 59.22 18.96
N ALA A 13 9.05 59.29 19.30
CA ALA A 13 10.36 59.48 18.67
C ALA A 13 11.35 59.88 19.80
N ALA A 14 12.63 59.51 19.64
CA ALA A 14 13.84 60.13 20.22
C ALA A 14 14.31 59.78 21.66
N ALA A 15 15.17 58.76 21.74
CA ALA A 15 16.63 58.80 22.06
C ALA A 15 17.16 59.81 23.14
N VAL A 16 17.75 59.35 24.28
CA VAL A 16 19.20 59.04 24.56
C VAL A 16 19.96 60.26 25.18
N PRO A 17 21.04 60.17 26.01
CA PRO A 17 21.54 59.19 27.01
C PRO A 17 22.05 59.83 28.35
N VAL A 18 22.64 59.01 29.24
CA VAL A 18 23.97 59.17 29.94
C VAL A 18 23.93 58.71 31.40
N SER A 19 24.48 57.51 31.60
CA SER A 19 25.54 57.07 32.53
C SER A 19 25.68 57.62 33.97
N ALA A 20 25.80 56.64 34.89
CA ALA A 20 26.84 56.44 35.92
C ALA A 20 26.48 56.59 37.42
N LEU A 21 26.64 55.46 38.14
CA LEU A 21 27.21 55.24 39.50
C LEU A 21 26.60 56.03 40.69
N ALA A 22 26.30 55.50 41.89
CA ALA A 22 26.52 54.23 42.57
C ALA A 22 25.70 54.20 43.89
N ALA A 23 25.72 53.04 44.56
CA ALA A 23 25.51 52.80 46.00
C ALA A 23 24.08 52.62 46.57
N ALA A 24 23.75 51.31 46.73
CA ALA A 24 23.29 50.65 47.95
C ALA A 24 22.09 51.21 48.74
N ASN A 25 20.98 50.44 48.75
CA ASN A 25 20.44 49.90 50.00
C ASN A 25 19.51 48.71 49.76
N LEU A 26 19.68 47.70 50.62
CA LEU A 26 19.09 46.37 50.59
C LEU A 26 17.61 46.37 51.03
N GLY A 27 16.78 45.61 50.33
CA GLY A 27 15.43 45.21 50.75
C GLY A 27 14.98 43.97 49.97
N PRO A 28 14.36 42.95 50.59
CA PRO A 28 14.25 41.61 50.03
C PRO A 28 13.15 41.57 48.95
N ARG A 29 13.53 41.24 47.72
CA ARG A 29 12.59 40.90 46.64
C ARG A 29 12.40 39.38 46.62
N ALA A 30 11.14 38.99 46.70
CA ALA A 30 10.66 37.64 46.42
C ALA A 30 11.29 37.12 45.11
N ALA A 31 12.00 36.00 45.21
CA ALA A 31 12.47 35.25 44.06
C ALA A 31 11.26 34.67 43.35
N ALA A 32 10.84 35.29 42.25
CA ALA A 32 10.07 34.59 41.23
C ALA A 32 10.94 33.43 40.76
N ALA A 33 10.52 32.21 41.07
CA ALA A 33 11.13 31.01 40.52
C ALA A 33 11.07 31.11 39.00
N GLN A 34 12.22 31.36 38.38
CA GLN A 34 12.39 31.16 36.95
C GLN A 34 12.19 29.67 36.71
N THR A 35 11.05 29.32 36.11
CA THR A 35 10.83 28.00 35.53
C THR A 35 12.02 27.71 34.62
N PRO A 36 12.70 26.55 34.74
CA PRO A 36 13.80 26.23 33.85
C PRO A 36 13.27 26.26 32.42
N MET A 37 13.80 27.14 31.57
CA MET A 37 13.65 26.99 30.13
C MET A 37 14.26 25.62 29.78
N VAL A 38 13.41 24.63 29.53
CA VAL A 38 13.83 23.38 28.92
C VAL A 38 14.54 23.75 27.63
N ARG A 39 15.85 23.51 27.59
CA ARG A 39 16.68 23.68 26.42
C ARG A 39 16.09 22.76 25.35
N ARG A 40 15.41 23.31 24.33
CA ARG A 40 14.94 22.53 23.17
C ARG A 40 16.18 21.82 22.61
N ALA A 41 16.15 20.50 22.57
CA ALA A 41 17.18 19.75 21.86
C ALA A 41 17.18 20.20 20.39
N ASP A 42 18.35 20.32 19.78
CA ASP A 42 18.44 20.60 18.35
C ASP A 42 17.79 19.46 17.58
N VAL A 43 16.85 19.79 16.68
CA VAL A 43 16.17 18.80 15.84
C VAL A 43 17.23 18.10 14.96
N PRO A 44 17.34 16.76 15.00
CA PRO A 44 18.38 16.07 14.27
C PRO A 44 18.19 16.18 12.76
N GLU A 45 19.29 16.34 12.03
CA GLU A 45 19.27 16.31 10.57
C GLU A 45 19.14 14.86 10.07
N VAL A 46 18.38 14.67 8.98
CA VAL A 46 18.12 13.35 8.39
C VAL A 46 18.59 13.33 6.94
N LYS A 47 19.55 12.45 6.64
CA LYS A 47 20.09 12.26 5.27
C LYS A 47 19.26 11.23 4.52
N LEU A 48 18.51 11.68 3.53
CA LEU A 48 17.59 10.90 2.70
C LEU A 48 18.27 10.45 1.42
N THR A 49 17.95 9.23 0.99
CA THR A 49 18.39 8.66 -0.29
C THR A 49 17.20 8.17 -1.09
N TRP A 50 17.39 8.01 -2.39
CA TRP A 50 16.42 7.33 -3.26
C TRP A 50 16.50 5.83 -3.06
N LEU A 51 15.35 5.17 -2.99
CA LEU A 51 15.24 3.73 -2.72
C LEU A 51 16.00 2.88 -3.75
N GLU A 52 15.80 3.12 -5.05
CA GLU A 52 16.50 2.43 -6.14
C GLU A 52 17.73 3.19 -6.68
N GLY A 53 18.15 4.24 -5.97
CA GLY A 53 19.13 5.21 -6.47
C GLY A 53 18.50 6.33 -7.30
N LYS A 54 19.35 7.28 -7.73
CA LYS A 54 18.90 8.54 -8.33
C LYS A 54 18.03 8.30 -9.58
N PRO A 55 16.82 8.90 -9.65
CA PRO A 55 16.01 8.86 -10.87
C PRO A 55 16.69 9.58 -12.03
N GLY A 56 16.61 8.98 -13.23
CA GLY A 56 17.19 9.56 -14.46
C GLY A 56 16.38 10.69 -15.10
N ALA A 57 15.30 11.14 -14.47
CA ALA A 57 14.37 12.15 -14.96
C ALA A 57 13.67 12.85 -13.78
N ALA A 58 12.98 13.95 -14.06
CA ALA A 58 12.13 14.67 -13.09
C ALA A 58 11.29 13.71 -12.25
N ALA A 59 11.32 13.88 -10.93
CA ALA A 59 10.73 12.97 -9.96
C ALA A 59 9.94 13.74 -8.89
N THR A 60 8.84 13.12 -8.47
CA THR A 60 8.04 13.56 -7.33
C THR A 60 8.10 12.49 -6.26
N SER A 61 8.22 12.87 -5.00
CA SER A 61 8.26 11.92 -3.90
C SER A 61 7.50 12.45 -2.69
N THR A 62 6.89 11.54 -1.95
CA THR A 62 6.28 11.81 -0.65
C THR A 62 6.71 10.69 0.29
N TRP A 63 7.20 11.07 1.47
CA TRP A 63 7.72 10.14 2.45
C TRP A 63 7.41 10.65 3.86
N GLY A 64 7.39 9.75 4.83
CA GLY A 64 7.39 10.12 6.23
C GLY A 64 8.74 9.91 6.90
N THR A 65 9.03 10.71 7.91
CA THR A 65 10.25 10.66 8.73
C THR A 65 9.84 10.47 10.19
N PRO A 66 10.37 9.45 10.89
CA PRO A 66 10.07 9.24 12.30
C PRO A 66 10.96 10.13 13.17
N TRP A 67 10.48 10.43 14.38
CA TRP A 67 11.22 11.20 15.37
C TRP A 67 11.09 10.54 16.75
N ALA A 68 12.17 10.56 17.53
CA ALA A 68 12.14 10.09 18.91
C ALA A 68 11.21 10.97 19.76
N GLN A 69 10.63 10.38 20.81
CA GLN A 69 9.79 11.11 21.75
C GLN A 69 10.51 12.31 22.36
N GLY A 70 9.84 13.46 22.43
CA GLY A 70 10.41 14.69 22.95
C GLY A 70 11.34 15.44 21.98
N ALA A 71 11.71 14.83 20.83
CA ALA A 71 12.76 15.38 19.97
C ALA A 71 12.28 16.55 19.10
N VAL A 72 11.05 16.49 18.60
CA VAL A 72 10.54 17.47 17.62
C VAL A 72 9.16 18.01 18.02
N PRO A 73 9.01 19.33 18.23
CA PRO A 73 7.73 19.92 18.60
C PRO A 73 6.72 19.85 17.44
N ALA A 74 5.43 19.84 17.77
CA ALA A 74 4.34 19.69 16.79
C ALA A 74 4.28 20.79 15.72
N ASP A 75 4.79 21.98 16.01
CA ASP A 75 4.79 23.16 15.14
C ASP A 75 6.11 23.35 14.37
N GLN A 76 7.02 22.36 14.42
CA GLN A 76 8.31 22.43 13.73
C GLN A 76 8.16 22.59 12.22
N THR A 77 8.91 23.54 11.65
CA THR A 77 9.09 23.67 10.19
C THR A 77 10.39 23.01 9.74
N PHE A 78 10.41 22.51 8.50
CA PHE A 78 11.57 21.83 7.95
C PHE A 78 12.05 22.48 6.66
N GLN A 79 13.36 22.41 6.46
CA GLN A 79 14.04 22.74 5.22
C GLN A 79 14.67 21.49 4.62
N LEU A 80 14.86 21.49 3.30
CA LEU A 80 15.52 20.42 2.57
C LEU A 80 16.70 20.99 1.79
N THR A 81 17.85 20.35 1.83
CA THR A 81 19.04 20.71 1.04
C THR A 81 19.49 19.53 0.20
N ALA A 82 19.97 19.79 -1.01
CA ALA A 82 20.62 18.77 -1.83
C ALA A 82 22.07 18.54 -1.37
N ALA A 83 22.69 17.46 -1.86
CA ALA A 83 24.07 17.10 -1.53
C ALA A 83 25.12 18.18 -1.88
N ASP A 84 24.82 19.07 -2.84
CA ASP A 84 25.68 20.21 -3.22
C ASP A 84 25.47 21.46 -2.34
N GLY A 85 24.59 21.38 -1.34
CA GLY A 85 24.22 22.48 -0.45
C GLY A 85 23.12 23.39 -0.97
N SER A 86 22.58 23.15 -2.18
CA SER A 86 21.49 23.94 -2.71
C SER A 86 20.19 23.72 -1.93
N ALA A 87 19.45 24.80 -1.70
CA ALA A 87 18.17 24.75 -0.98
C ALA A 87 17.06 24.21 -1.90
N VAL A 88 16.31 23.23 -1.42
CA VAL A 88 15.26 22.54 -2.17
C VAL A 88 13.90 22.82 -1.51
N PRO A 89 12.88 23.26 -2.27
CA PRO A 89 11.54 23.44 -1.74
C PRO A 89 10.95 22.13 -1.21
N VAL A 90 10.42 22.17 0.00
CA VAL A 90 9.78 21.02 0.66
C VAL A 90 8.50 21.46 1.33
N GLN A 91 7.48 20.61 1.28
CA GLN A 91 6.23 20.79 2.01
C GLN A 91 6.16 19.72 3.11
N SER A 92 5.85 20.13 4.34
CA SER A 92 5.86 19.25 5.52
C SER A 92 4.53 19.31 6.28
N TRP A 93 4.09 18.19 6.85
CA TRP A 93 2.91 18.11 7.72
C TRP A 93 3.03 16.95 8.73
N PRO A 94 2.32 16.99 9.87
CA PRO A 94 2.35 15.89 10.83
C PRO A 94 1.58 14.65 10.32
N LEU A 95 2.07 13.45 10.66
CA LEU A 95 1.37 12.17 10.44
C LEU A 95 0.92 11.49 11.73
N ALA A 96 1.75 11.56 12.77
CA ALA A 96 1.45 11.01 14.08
C ALA A 96 2.19 11.75 15.18
N TYR A 97 1.68 11.61 16.41
CA TYR A 97 2.16 12.29 17.59
C TYR A 97 2.46 11.29 18.70
N TRP A 98 3.47 11.61 19.51
CA TRP A 98 3.68 10.98 20.80
C TRP A 98 2.63 11.49 21.82
N PRO A 99 2.43 10.77 22.95
CA PRO A 99 1.49 11.19 24.00
C PRO A 99 1.82 12.55 24.62
N ASP A 100 3.10 12.95 24.64
CA ASP A 100 3.55 14.27 25.09
C ASP A 100 3.25 15.40 24.08
N GLY A 101 2.69 15.05 22.93
CA GLY A 101 2.30 15.95 21.86
C GLY A 101 3.41 16.30 20.86
N THR A 102 4.62 15.77 21.02
CA THR A 102 5.70 15.89 20.02
C THR A 102 5.41 15.05 18.78
N LEU A 103 6.08 15.36 17.66
CA LEU A 103 5.92 14.59 16.42
C LEU A 103 6.50 13.19 16.62
N LYS A 104 5.70 12.14 16.35
CA LYS A 104 6.16 10.76 16.18
C LYS A 104 6.57 10.52 14.73
N TRP A 105 5.77 11.03 13.80
CA TRP A 105 6.05 11.02 12.37
C TRP A 105 5.63 12.35 11.73
N SER A 106 6.49 12.88 10.85
CA SER A 106 6.13 13.94 9.90
C SER A 106 6.16 13.38 8.48
N ALA A 107 5.36 13.95 7.59
CA ALA A 107 5.41 13.71 6.15
C ALA A 107 6.01 14.90 5.43
N HIS A 108 6.62 14.60 4.29
CA HIS A 108 7.30 15.56 3.45
C HIS A 108 7.03 15.26 1.97
N ALA A 109 6.91 16.30 1.16
CA ALA A 109 6.76 16.19 -0.28
C ALA A 109 7.76 17.07 -1.02
N VAL A 110 8.32 16.53 -2.10
CA VAL A 110 9.24 17.22 -3.00
C VAL A 110 8.85 16.97 -4.46
N ALA A 111 9.10 17.97 -5.29
CA ALA A 111 9.07 17.86 -6.75
C ALA A 111 10.41 18.37 -7.27
N ALA A 112 11.18 17.50 -7.93
CA ALA A 112 12.52 17.81 -8.42
C ALA A 112 12.58 17.59 -9.94
N ASP A 113 12.77 18.67 -10.69
CA ASP A 113 12.96 18.61 -12.15
C ASP A 113 14.30 17.90 -12.50
N ALA A 114 15.34 18.22 -11.75
CA ALA A 114 16.63 17.52 -11.76
C ALA A 114 16.91 16.93 -10.36
N PRO A 115 16.64 15.63 -10.13
CA PRO A 115 16.88 15.01 -8.82
C PRO A 115 18.36 15.06 -8.41
N ALA A 116 18.63 15.45 -7.16
CA ALA A 116 19.92 15.26 -6.51
C ALA A 116 20.13 13.80 -6.09
N ASP A 117 21.37 13.40 -5.82
CA ASP A 117 21.70 12.03 -5.39
C ASP A 117 21.15 11.71 -4.00
N ALA A 118 21.12 12.72 -3.13
CA ALA A 118 20.63 12.65 -1.75
C ALA A 118 20.14 14.02 -1.31
N TYR A 119 19.36 14.04 -0.24
CA TYR A 119 18.87 15.26 0.40
C TYR A 119 19.06 15.21 1.91
N THR A 120 19.18 16.37 2.55
CA THR A 120 19.20 16.48 4.01
C THR A 120 17.98 17.27 4.47
N LEU A 121 17.16 16.64 5.31
CA LEU A 121 16.04 17.27 5.99
C LEU A 121 16.52 17.80 7.35
N ALA A 122 16.26 19.07 7.65
CA ALA A 122 16.66 19.71 8.90
C ALA A 122 15.57 20.66 9.39
N ALA A 123 15.63 21.05 10.68
CA ALA A 123 14.82 22.16 11.16
C ALA A 123 15.20 23.45 10.41
N GLY A 124 14.19 24.18 9.95
CA GLY A 124 14.41 25.43 9.22
C GLY A 124 13.20 25.87 8.44
N ALA A 125 13.33 27.02 7.77
CA ALA A 125 12.30 27.51 6.86
C ALA A 125 12.47 26.84 5.49
N PRO A 126 11.40 26.29 4.89
CA PRO A 126 11.50 25.67 3.57
C PRO A 126 11.86 26.72 2.51
N ALA A 127 12.63 26.31 1.50
CA ALA A 127 12.94 27.16 0.36
C ALA A 127 11.65 27.52 -0.40
N THR A 128 11.59 28.73 -0.95
CA THR A 128 10.45 29.16 -1.76
C THR A 128 10.51 28.44 -3.11
N PRO A 129 9.45 27.73 -3.52
CA PRO A 129 9.44 27.10 -4.83
C PRO A 129 9.29 28.12 -5.96
N ALA A 130 10.04 27.91 -7.05
CA ALA A 130 9.96 28.74 -8.25
C ALA A 130 8.56 28.69 -8.90
N THR A 131 7.87 27.55 -8.76
CA THR A 131 6.50 27.32 -9.23
C THR A 131 5.69 26.73 -8.09
N VAL A 132 4.45 27.18 -7.91
CA VAL A 132 3.55 26.65 -6.86
C VAL A 132 2.37 25.91 -7.47
N VAL A 133 1.89 24.87 -6.78
CA VAL A 133 0.58 24.29 -7.07
C VAL A 133 -0.51 25.25 -6.59
N LYS A 134 -1.48 25.55 -7.46
CA LYS A 134 -2.64 26.39 -7.13
C LYS A 134 -3.92 25.60 -7.33
N VAL A 135 -4.75 25.56 -6.29
CA VAL A 135 -6.10 24.98 -6.35
C VAL A 135 -7.11 26.12 -6.31
N SER A 136 -7.90 26.27 -7.36
CA SER A 136 -8.98 27.25 -7.46
C SER A 136 -10.33 26.54 -7.35
N ASP A 137 -11.06 26.81 -6.27
CA ASP A 137 -12.37 26.24 -6.05
C ASP A 137 -13.47 27.10 -6.69
N HIS A 138 -14.22 26.49 -7.60
CA HIS A 138 -15.42 27.08 -8.20
C HIS A 138 -16.68 26.26 -7.84
N LYS A 139 -17.84 26.84 -8.12
CA LYS A 139 -19.15 26.24 -7.81
C LYS A 139 -19.30 24.82 -8.35
N ASP A 140 -18.90 24.58 -9.60
CA ASP A 140 -19.18 23.33 -10.32
C ASP A 140 -17.91 22.52 -10.65
N TYR A 141 -16.73 23.09 -10.42
CA TYR A 141 -15.45 22.46 -10.74
C TYR A 141 -14.32 22.99 -9.86
N LEU A 142 -13.19 22.29 -9.86
CA LEU A 142 -11.90 22.73 -9.32
C LEU A 142 -10.92 22.87 -10.48
N ASP A 143 -10.14 23.95 -10.51
CA ASP A 143 -8.97 24.04 -11.38
C ASP A 143 -7.71 23.83 -10.53
N VAL A 144 -6.85 22.89 -10.93
CA VAL A 144 -5.55 22.64 -10.30
C VAL A 144 -4.45 22.94 -11.31
N ASP A 145 -3.55 23.86 -10.96
CA ASP A 145 -2.46 24.35 -11.80
C ASP A 145 -1.12 23.99 -11.16
N THR A 146 -0.28 23.21 -11.86
CA THR A 146 1.08 22.85 -11.42
C THR A 146 2.12 23.89 -11.84
N GLY A 147 1.72 24.90 -12.62
CA GLY A 147 2.54 25.85 -13.37
C GLY A 147 3.08 25.32 -14.70
N VAL A 148 2.90 24.03 -15.00
CA VAL A 148 3.20 23.45 -16.32
C VAL A 148 1.92 22.95 -16.98
N ILE A 149 1.04 22.30 -16.19
CA ILE A 149 -0.25 21.79 -16.64
C ILE A 149 -1.37 22.36 -15.78
N ARG A 150 -2.55 22.49 -16.38
CA ARG A 150 -3.80 22.82 -15.66
C ARG A 150 -4.81 21.70 -15.87
N ALA A 151 -5.38 21.19 -14.80
CA ALA A 151 -6.46 20.21 -14.83
C ALA A 151 -7.76 20.81 -14.30
N ARG A 152 -8.87 20.58 -15.00
CA ARG A 152 -10.22 20.91 -14.50
C ARG A 152 -10.94 19.66 -14.05
N LEU A 153 -11.34 19.64 -12.79
CA LEU A 153 -12.01 18.52 -12.13
C LEU A 153 -13.48 18.89 -11.87
N ARG A 154 -14.43 18.09 -12.37
CA ARG A 154 -15.85 18.38 -12.11
C ARG A 154 -16.23 17.95 -10.71
N LYS A 155 -17.12 18.72 -10.06
CA LYS A 155 -17.69 18.34 -8.77
C LYS A 155 -18.88 17.39 -8.88
N ARG A 156 -19.40 17.18 -10.10
CA ARG A 156 -20.62 16.42 -10.43
C ARG A 156 -20.54 15.89 -11.85
N GLY A 157 -21.44 14.98 -12.21
CA GLY A 157 -21.51 14.41 -13.56
C GLY A 157 -20.52 13.28 -13.73
N ARG A 158 -20.07 13.03 -14.97
CA ARG A 158 -19.29 11.81 -15.28
C ARG A 158 -17.78 12.02 -15.42
N GLU A 159 -17.36 13.23 -15.73
CA GLU A 159 -15.99 13.55 -16.11
C GLU A 159 -15.14 13.90 -14.88
N LEU A 160 -14.27 12.97 -14.45
CA LEU A 160 -13.34 13.19 -13.35
C LEU A 160 -12.38 14.35 -13.66
N ILE A 161 -11.75 14.28 -14.84
CA ILE A 161 -10.92 15.35 -15.40
C ILE A 161 -11.61 15.78 -16.70
N SER A 162 -12.37 16.87 -16.67
CA SER A 162 -13.07 17.33 -17.86
C SER A 162 -12.12 17.88 -18.91
N GLN A 163 -11.02 18.50 -18.49
CA GLN A 163 -9.96 19.01 -19.37
C GLN A 163 -8.58 18.99 -18.69
N LEU A 164 -7.56 18.81 -19.50
CA LEU A 164 -6.15 18.87 -19.13
C LEU A 164 -5.40 19.69 -20.19
N TRP A 165 -4.80 20.80 -19.77
CA TRP A 165 -4.05 21.71 -20.63
C TRP A 165 -2.56 21.71 -20.29
N ARG A 166 -1.74 21.99 -21.29
CA ARG A 166 -0.36 22.44 -21.13
C ARG A 166 -0.25 23.83 -21.75
N GLY A 167 -0.01 24.86 -20.93
CA GLY A 167 -0.23 26.24 -21.35
C GLY A 167 -1.66 26.43 -21.89
N ASP A 168 -1.79 26.97 -23.10
CA ASP A 168 -3.10 27.15 -23.77
C ASP A 168 -3.55 25.95 -24.61
N VAL A 169 -2.70 24.91 -24.76
CA VAL A 169 -3.01 23.74 -25.58
C VAL A 169 -3.78 22.71 -24.74
N GLU A 170 -5.01 22.39 -25.16
CA GLU A 170 -5.79 21.29 -24.56
C GLU A 170 -5.19 19.94 -24.99
N ILE A 171 -4.59 19.22 -24.04
CA ILE A 171 -3.92 17.94 -24.32
C ILE A 171 -4.89 16.77 -24.23
N ALA A 172 -5.77 16.77 -23.23
CA ALA A 172 -6.76 15.72 -23.06
C ALA A 172 -8.06 16.28 -22.46
N ARG A 173 -9.17 15.58 -22.67
CA ARG A 173 -10.48 15.93 -22.13
C ARG A 173 -11.35 14.70 -21.89
N LYS A 174 -12.43 14.91 -21.13
CA LYS A 174 -13.43 13.87 -20.82
C LYS A 174 -12.82 12.61 -20.20
N GLY A 175 -11.97 12.79 -19.20
CA GLY A 175 -11.47 11.72 -18.34
C GLY A 175 -12.61 11.09 -17.56
N VAL A 176 -12.97 9.85 -17.90
CA VAL A 176 -14.08 9.11 -17.28
C VAL A 176 -13.62 7.71 -16.88
N LEU A 177 -14.13 7.17 -15.77
CA LEU A 177 -14.04 5.74 -15.52
C LEU A 177 -15.05 5.04 -16.43
N VAL A 178 -14.67 3.88 -16.96
CA VAL A 178 -15.51 3.04 -17.80
C VAL A 178 -15.56 1.63 -17.24
N ASN A 179 -16.78 1.09 -17.19
CA ASN A 179 -17.01 -0.30 -16.83
C ASN A 179 -17.92 -0.96 -17.87
N LEU A 180 -17.57 -2.18 -18.27
CA LEU A 180 -18.42 -3.07 -19.04
C LEU A 180 -18.93 -4.14 -18.09
N ARG A 181 -20.25 -4.24 -17.93
CA ARG A 181 -20.92 -5.26 -17.12
C ARG A 181 -21.50 -6.33 -18.03
N GLN A 182 -21.32 -7.59 -17.66
CA GLN A 182 -22.03 -8.72 -18.26
C GLN A 182 -22.91 -9.38 -17.20
N GLU A 183 -24.16 -9.72 -17.55
CA GLU A 183 -25.13 -10.23 -16.57
C GLU A 183 -24.74 -11.57 -15.97
N ARG A 184 -24.27 -12.47 -16.83
CA ARG A 184 -23.94 -13.85 -16.52
C ARG A 184 -22.66 -14.26 -17.24
N ILE A 185 -21.99 -15.28 -16.72
CA ILE A 185 -20.95 -15.99 -17.44
C ILE A 185 -21.63 -16.99 -18.37
N GLU A 186 -21.20 -17.06 -19.62
CA GLU A 186 -21.71 -18.03 -20.58
C GLU A 186 -20.90 -19.31 -20.43
N GLU A 187 -21.56 -20.41 -20.06
CA GLU A 187 -20.94 -21.74 -19.92
C GLU A 187 -21.12 -22.60 -21.18
N ASP A 188 -22.12 -22.26 -22.00
CA ASP A 188 -22.43 -22.94 -23.26
C ASP A 188 -22.07 -22.04 -24.46
N GLU A 189 -21.57 -22.63 -25.55
CA GLU A 189 -21.18 -21.89 -26.76
C GLU A 189 -22.38 -21.26 -27.53
N GLU A 190 -23.61 -21.67 -27.24
CA GLU A 190 -24.81 -21.27 -27.99
C GLU A 190 -25.44 -19.94 -27.55
N LYS A 191 -25.03 -19.40 -26.39
CA LYS A 191 -25.65 -18.21 -25.80
C LYS A 191 -24.62 -17.10 -25.61
N THR A 192 -25.00 -15.87 -25.92
CA THR A 192 -24.15 -14.68 -25.71
C THR A 192 -24.89 -13.60 -24.93
N ALA A 193 -24.36 -13.27 -23.76
CA ALA A 193 -24.86 -12.19 -22.92
C ALA A 193 -24.37 -10.85 -23.49
N GLY A 194 -25.28 -9.89 -23.62
CA GLY A 194 -24.92 -8.52 -23.96
C GLY A 194 -24.07 -7.87 -22.86
N ARG A 195 -23.25 -6.90 -23.26
CA ARG A 195 -22.48 -6.06 -22.33
C ARG A 195 -23.16 -4.69 -22.17
N ASP A 196 -23.34 -4.28 -20.93
CA ASP A 196 -23.84 -2.95 -20.56
C ASP A 196 -22.67 -2.03 -20.23
N ARG A 197 -22.67 -0.80 -20.76
CA ARG A 197 -21.65 0.20 -20.44
C ARG A 197 -22.09 1.12 -19.30
N PHE A 198 -21.21 1.25 -18.31
CA PHE A 198 -21.29 2.15 -17.20
C PHE A 198 -20.13 3.15 -17.25
N GLU A 199 -20.33 4.34 -16.70
CA GLU A 199 -19.32 5.38 -16.57
C GLU A 199 -19.33 5.92 -15.15
N SER A 200 -18.25 6.56 -14.71
CA SER A 200 -18.23 7.26 -13.43
C SER A 200 -19.41 8.21 -13.29
N GLU A 201 -20.02 8.24 -12.11
CA GLU A 201 -20.95 9.25 -11.64
C GLU A 201 -20.40 9.83 -10.34
N ILE A 202 -20.03 11.11 -10.37
CA ILE A 202 -19.39 11.81 -9.27
C ILE A 202 -20.42 12.21 -8.24
N HIS A 203 -20.23 11.73 -7.00
CA HIS A 203 -21.06 12.10 -5.86
C HIS A 203 -20.41 13.19 -5.01
N LYS A 204 -19.08 13.11 -4.81
CA LYS A 204 -18.36 14.01 -3.92
C LYS A 204 -16.95 14.29 -4.44
N VAL A 205 -16.51 15.53 -4.26
CA VAL A 205 -15.12 15.94 -4.50
C VAL A 205 -14.63 16.70 -3.27
N LYS A 206 -13.46 16.32 -2.77
CA LYS A 206 -12.81 16.91 -1.60
C LYS A 206 -11.36 17.23 -1.93
N VAL A 207 -10.96 18.48 -1.68
CA VAL A 207 -9.53 18.84 -1.63
C VAL A 207 -9.00 18.35 -0.28
N GLU A 208 -8.18 17.29 -0.28
CA GLU A 208 -7.59 16.73 0.93
C GLU A 208 -6.31 17.46 1.33
N GLN A 209 -5.57 17.97 0.34
CA GLN A 209 -4.38 18.80 0.56
C GLN A 209 -4.30 19.90 -0.50
N SER A 210 -3.93 21.11 -0.07
CA SER A 210 -3.69 22.26 -0.95
C SER A 210 -2.45 23.03 -0.45
N GLY A 211 -1.27 22.52 -0.77
CA GLY A 211 0.00 23.17 -0.43
C GLY A 211 0.78 23.62 -1.66
N PRO A 212 1.86 24.41 -1.47
CA PRO A 212 2.61 25.01 -2.57
C PRO A 212 3.38 23.98 -3.41
N ILE A 213 3.71 22.81 -2.85
CA ILE A 213 4.45 21.74 -3.57
C ILE A 213 3.52 20.63 -4.03
N ARG A 214 2.52 20.25 -3.21
CA ARG A 214 1.63 19.12 -3.48
C ARG A 214 0.19 19.48 -3.16
N ALA A 215 -0.71 19.09 -4.06
CA ALA A 215 -2.15 19.09 -3.84
C ALA A 215 -2.74 17.70 -4.11
N VAL A 216 -3.77 17.33 -3.33
CA VAL A 216 -4.47 16.05 -3.43
C VAL A 216 -5.97 16.30 -3.49
N VAL A 217 -6.62 15.75 -4.52
CA VAL A 217 -8.06 15.84 -4.72
C VAL A 217 -8.66 14.45 -4.74
N ARG A 218 -9.56 14.17 -3.79
CA ARG A 218 -10.35 12.95 -3.70
C ARG A 218 -11.68 13.12 -4.41
N ILE A 219 -12.08 12.13 -5.21
CA ILE A 219 -13.33 12.06 -5.94
C ILE A 219 -14.00 10.72 -5.61
N ASP A 220 -15.18 10.77 -4.99
CA ASP A 220 -15.98 9.59 -4.66
C ASP A 220 -17.21 9.51 -5.57
N GLY A 221 -17.59 8.29 -5.95
CA GLY A 221 -18.72 8.06 -6.84
C GLY A 221 -19.07 6.59 -7.03
N VAL A 222 -19.86 6.31 -8.06
CA VAL A 222 -20.24 4.97 -8.50
C VAL A 222 -20.14 4.84 -10.02
N HIS A 223 -20.14 3.63 -10.56
CA HIS A 223 -20.31 3.43 -12.00
C HIS A 223 -21.80 3.38 -12.34
N ALA A 224 -22.29 4.26 -13.21
CA ALA A 224 -23.70 4.36 -13.59
C ALA A 224 -23.91 4.29 -15.12
N ASN A 225 -24.99 3.65 -15.54
CA ASN A 225 -25.37 3.56 -16.95
C ASN A 225 -26.48 4.57 -17.31
N LYS A 226 -26.85 4.65 -18.59
CA LYS A 226 -27.91 5.57 -19.07
C LYS A 226 -29.32 5.17 -18.61
N ARG A 227 -29.50 3.95 -18.09
CA ARG A 227 -30.78 3.42 -17.60
C ARG A 227 -30.95 3.62 -16.09
N GLY A 228 -30.03 4.33 -15.43
CA GLY A 228 -30.09 4.62 -13.99
C GLY A 228 -29.63 3.46 -13.08
N LYS A 229 -29.08 2.37 -13.63
CA LYS A 229 -28.43 1.34 -12.80
C LYS A 229 -27.04 1.83 -12.40
N SER A 230 -26.63 1.52 -11.17
CA SER A 230 -25.29 1.81 -10.66
C SER A 230 -24.70 0.66 -9.84
N TRP A 231 -23.38 0.57 -9.79
CA TRP A 231 -22.60 -0.40 -9.01
C TRP A 231 -21.13 0.03 -8.91
N LEU A 232 -20.29 -0.75 -8.22
CA LEU A 232 -18.86 -0.52 -8.03
C LEU A 232 -18.57 0.91 -7.54
N PRO A 233 -18.87 1.22 -6.26
CA PRO A 233 -18.45 2.48 -5.69
C PRO A 233 -16.94 2.62 -5.82
N PHE A 234 -16.50 3.83 -6.17
CA PHE A 234 -15.10 4.15 -6.41
C PHE A 234 -14.64 5.33 -5.57
N THR A 235 -13.35 5.34 -5.28
CA THR A 235 -12.59 6.49 -4.82
C THR A 235 -11.43 6.71 -5.78
N VAL A 236 -11.31 7.92 -6.35
CA VAL A 236 -10.15 8.33 -7.13
C VAL A 236 -9.43 9.46 -6.40
N ARG A 237 -8.11 9.32 -6.22
CA ARG A 237 -7.24 10.42 -5.75
C ARG A 237 -6.32 10.89 -6.85
N LEU A 238 -6.33 12.20 -7.08
CA LEU A 238 -5.47 12.87 -8.04
C LEU A 238 -4.41 13.67 -7.28
N TYR A 239 -3.15 13.39 -7.61
CA TYR A 239 -1.98 14.00 -7.00
C TYR A 239 -1.31 14.93 -8.00
N PHE A 240 -1.13 16.18 -7.59
CA PHE A 240 -0.51 17.24 -8.38
C PHE A 240 0.71 17.78 -7.64
N TYR A 241 1.80 17.96 -8.36
CA TYR A 241 3.05 18.47 -7.83
C TYR A 241 3.52 19.71 -8.58
N ALA A 242 4.17 20.63 -7.88
CA ALA A 242 4.70 21.86 -8.46
C ALA A 242 5.71 21.55 -9.58
N GLY A 243 5.55 22.21 -10.73
CA GLY A 243 6.41 22.01 -11.89
C GLY A 243 6.22 20.66 -12.62
N ALA A 244 5.38 19.76 -12.12
CA ALA A 244 5.15 18.48 -12.76
C ALA A 244 4.28 18.64 -14.02
N GLU A 245 4.63 17.90 -15.07
CA GLU A 245 3.82 17.75 -16.28
C GLU A 245 2.84 16.56 -16.22
N SER A 246 2.78 15.90 -15.07
CA SER A 246 1.99 14.69 -14.85
C SER A 246 0.98 14.82 -13.72
N VAL A 247 -0.02 13.93 -13.77
CA VAL A 247 -0.99 13.68 -12.71
C VAL A 247 -0.87 12.21 -12.32
N ARG A 248 -0.57 11.94 -11.05
CA ARG A 248 -0.67 10.59 -10.49
C ARG A 248 -2.11 10.37 -10.03
N LEU A 249 -2.68 9.22 -10.37
CA LEU A 249 -4.06 8.85 -10.14
C LEU A 249 -4.11 7.50 -9.43
N MET A 250 -4.66 7.48 -8.22
CA MET A 250 -4.97 6.26 -7.47
C MET A 250 -6.44 5.95 -7.64
N HIS A 251 -6.78 4.82 -8.27
CA HIS A 251 -8.14 4.36 -8.49
C HIS A 251 -8.44 3.17 -7.59
N THR A 252 -9.38 3.33 -6.66
CA THR A 252 -9.90 2.26 -5.81
C THR A 252 -11.37 2.03 -6.16
N PHE A 253 -11.79 0.77 -6.22
CA PHE A 253 -13.20 0.40 -6.21
C PHE A 253 -13.47 -0.70 -5.18
N ILE A 254 -14.71 -0.80 -4.73
CA ILE A 254 -15.19 -1.90 -3.89
C ILE A 254 -16.13 -2.76 -4.74
N TYR A 255 -15.95 -4.08 -4.73
CA TYR A 255 -16.84 -5.01 -5.42
C TYR A 255 -18.13 -5.19 -4.61
N ASP A 256 -19.23 -4.60 -5.09
CA ASP A 256 -20.51 -4.53 -4.36
C ASP A 256 -21.53 -5.60 -4.83
N ARG A 257 -21.04 -6.77 -5.24
CA ARG A 257 -21.84 -7.93 -5.66
C ARG A 257 -21.37 -9.19 -4.94
N ASP A 258 -22.26 -10.18 -4.85
CA ASP A 258 -22.01 -11.46 -4.18
C ASP A 258 -21.25 -12.47 -5.07
N GLY A 259 -20.99 -12.13 -6.34
CA GLY A 259 -20.32 -12.98 -7.32
C GLY A 259 -21.26 -13.87 -8.14
N SER A 260 -22.58 -13.84 -7.90
CA SER A 260 -23.57 -14.69 -8.58
C SER A 260 -24.11 -14.13 -9.91
N LYS A 261 -23.98 -12.81 -10.11
CA LYS A 261 -24.44 -12.06 -11.28
C LYS A 261 -23.70 -10.73 -11.35
N ASP A 262 -23.83 -10.02 -12.48
CA ASP A 262 -23.20 -8.72 -12.70
C ASP A 262 -21.66 -8.81 -12.63
N TYR A 263 -21.05 -9.32 -13.70
CA TYR A 263 -19.62 -9.54 -13.81
C TYR A 263 -18.92 -8.37 -14.50
N ILE A 264 -17.71 -8.05 -14.05
CA ILE A 264 -16.84 -7.05 -14.68
C ILE A 264 -16.28 -7.69 -15.96
N ALA A 265 -16.70 -7.19 -17.12
CA ALA A 265 -16.19 -7.58 -18.44
C ALA A 265 -15.30 -6.50 -19.08
N GLY A 266 -14.88 -5.52 -18.27
CA GLY A 266 -14.03 -4.41 -18.65
C GLY A 266 -14.05 -3.35 -17.55
N LEU A 267 -12.88 -2.90 -17.11
CA LEU A 267 -12.74 -1.83 -16.12
C LEU A 267 -11.56 -0.96 -16.52
N GLY A 268 -11.73 0.35 -16.61
CA GLY A 268 -10.65 1.22 -17.06
C GLY A 268 -10.93 2.70 -16.92
N ILE A 269 -9.97 3.51 -17.35
CA ILE A 269 -10.11 4.96 -17.48
C ILE A 269 -9.93 5.37 -18.94
N ARG A 270 -10.72 6.35 -19.37
CA ARG A 270 -10.78 6.78 -20.77
C ARG A 270 -10.66 8.28 -20.91
N PHE A 271 -9.91 8.70 -21.92
CA PHE A 271 -9.72 10.10 -22.30
C PHE A 271 -9.91 10.30 -23.79
N LYS A 272 -10.23 11.54 -24.16
CA LYS A 272 -10.17 12.04 -25.53
C LYS A 272 -8.95 12.95 -25.69
N VAL A 273 -8.20 12.76 -26.77
CA VAL A 273 -6.95 13.48 -27.08
C VAL A 273 -7.13 14.18 -28.44
N PRO A 274 -7.15 15.52 -28.49
CA PRO A 274 -7.25 16.24 -29.76
C PRO A 274 -6.04 15.98 -30.68
N MET A 275 -6.29 15.63 -31.94
CA MET A 275 -5.28 15.26 -32.94
C MET A 275 -5.16 16.37 -34.00
N ARG A 276 -4.31 17.37 -33.74
CA ARG A 276 -4.24 18.61 -34.52
C ARG A 276 -3.33 18.54 -35.75
N ASP A 277 -2.34 17.66 -35.70
CA ASP A 277 -1.29 17.58 -36.72
C ASP A 277 -1.77 16.85 -37.98
N ALA A 278 -1.00 16.93 -39.07
CA ALA A 278 -1.22 16.09 -40.24
C ALA A 278 -1.03 14.60 -39.88
N GLY A 279 -1.69 13.68 -40.58
CA GLY A 279 -1.65 12.24 -40.24
C GLY A 279 -0.23 11.65 -40.16
N TYR A 280 0.73 12.20 -40.92
CA TYR A 280 2.14 11.75 -40.89
C TYR A 280 2.97 12.34 -39.74
N ASP A 281 2.47 13.36 -39.04
CA ASP A 281 3.06 13.99 -37.83
C ASP A 281 2.31 13.60 -36.54
N ARG A 282 1.30 12.73 -36.65
CA ARG A 282 0.63 12.10 -35.51
C ARG A 282 1.32 10.79 -35.17
N HIS A 283 1.65 10.58 -33.91
CA HIS A 283 2.44 9.46 -33.45
C HIS A 283 1.71 8.61 -32.42
N VAL A 284 1.92 7.29 -32.51
CA VAL A 284 1.48 6.29 -31.55
C VAL A 284 2.71 5.58 -31.00
N ARG A 285 2.77 5.42 -29.67
CA ARG A 285 3.85 4.70 -28.99
C ARG A 285 3.28 3.74 -27.95
N PHE A 286 3.88 2.56 -27.86
CA PHE A 286 3.72 1.63 -26.75
C PHE A 286 5.10 1.12 -26.33
N VAL A 287 5.35 1.04 -25.03
CA VAL A 287 6.56 0.43 -24.49
C VAL A 287 6.27 -1.04 -24.18
N GLY A 288 6.92 -1.92 -24.92
CA GLY A 288 6.87 -3.37 -24.74
C GLY A 288 7.77 -3.84 -23.59
N ASP A 289 8.44 -4.98 -23.79
CA ASP A 289 9.35 -5.54 -22.79
C ASP A 289 10.58 -4.64 -22.56
N GLY A 290 10.91 -4.40 -21.29
CA GLY A 290 11.90 -3.44 -20.85
C GLY A 290 11.63 -2.04 -21.43
N LYS A 291 12.45 -1.64 -22.41
CA LYS A 291 12.36 -0.34 -23.11
C LYS A 291 12.09 -0.49 -24.61
N GLY A 292 11.71 -1.69 -25.07
CA GLY A 292 11.30 -1.90 -26.46
C GLY A 292 10.12 -1.00 -26.83
N LEU A 293 10.12 -0.41 -28.02
CA LEU A 293 9.21 0.68 -28.37
C LEU A 293 8.55 0.46 -29.73
N LEU A 294 7.22 0.38 -29.76
CA LEU A 294 6.46 0.60 -30.99
C LEU A 294 6.57 2.07 -31.37
N SER A 295 7.15 2.36 -32.54
CA SER A 295 7.35 3.73 -33.05
C SER A 295 6.68 3.95 -34.40
N GLU A 296 5.37 4.19 -34.40
CA GLU A 296 4.59 4.43 -35.61
C GLU A 296 3.99 5.84 -35.71
N ALA A 297 3.76 6.28 -36.94
CA ALA A 297 2.87 7.41 -37.21
C ALA A 297 1.52 6.90 -37.71
N VAL A 298 0.46 7.68 -37.49
CA VAL A 298 -0.89 7.36 -37.98
C VAL A 298 -0.87 7.16 -39.50
N LYS A 299 -0.14 8.00 -40.24
CA LYS A 299 0.18 7.80 -41.66
C LYS A 299 1.68 7.56 -41.85
N GLY A 300 2.08 6.29 -41.94
CA GLY A 300 3.49 5.92 -42.15
C GLY A 300 4.01 6.37 -43.53
N ILE A 301 5.11 7.12 -43.55
CA ILE A 301 5.86 7.49 -44.77
C ILE A 301 7.17 6.70 -44.93
N THR A 302 7.45 5.78 -44.02
CA THR A 302 8.56 4.83 -44.07
C THR A 302 8.12 3.50 -44.68
N GLY A 303 9.07 2.70 -45.18
CA GLY A 303 8.78 1.37 -45.74
C GLY A 303 7.97 1.36 -47.05
N LEU A 304 7.73 2.53 -47.65
CA LEU A 304 6.97 2.67 -48.89
C LEU A 304 7.78 2.23 -50.11
N ARG A 305 7.08 1.97 -51.23
CA ARG A 305 7.71 1.67 -52.54
C ARG A 305 8.53 2.85 -53.11
N ARG A 306 8.32 4.06 -52.61
CA ARG A 306 9.03 5.29 -53.02
C ARG A 306 9.53 5.96 -51.74
N ASP A 307 10.76 6.48 -51.80
CA ASP A 307 11.39 7.15 -50.66
C ASP A 307 11.03 8.64 -50.68
N PRO A 308 10.38 9.19 -49.63
CA PRO A 308 10.14 10.63 -49.54
C PRO A 308 11.42 11.44 -49.29
N GLY A 309 12.48 10.79 -48.84
CA GLY A 309 13.76 11.39 -48.46
C GLY A 309 14.22 10.88 -47.09
N ALA A 310 15.53 10.68 -46.92
CA ALA A 310 16.10 10.17 -45.68
C ALA A 310 15.77 11.04 -44.45
N ALA A 311 15.82 12.38 -44.60
CA ALA A 311 15.48 13.31 -43.53
C ALA A 311 14.01 13.19 -43.09
N VAL A 312 13.09 12.99 -44.05
CA VAL A 312 11.66 12.81 -43.78
C VAL A 312 11.43 11.51 -42.99
N ARG A 313 12.03 10.40 -43.44
CA ARG A 313 11.93 9.10 -42.76
C ARG A 313 12.51 9.15 -41.35
N ALA A 314 13.67 9.78 -41.17
CA ALA A 314 14.31 9.92 -39.87
C ALA A 314 13.46 10.76 -38.90
N ALA A 315 12.90 11.88 -39.37
CA ALA A 315 12.02 12.73 -38.57
C ALA A 315 10.78 11.97 -38.08
N GLN A 316 10.12 11.20 -38.95
CA GLN A 316 8.93 10.43 -38.55
C GLN A 316 9.24 9.37 -37.49
N ILE A 317 10.36 8.64 -37.64
CA ILE A 317 10.78 7.65 -36.66
C ILE A 317 11.07 8.32 -35.31
N ALA A 318 11.76 9.47 -35.34
CA ALA A 318 12.07 10.26 -34.15
C ALA A 318 10.84 10.91 -33.49
N GLY A 319 9.69 10.98 -34.19
CA GLY A 319 8.49 11.62 -33.69
C GLY A 319 8.53 13.15 -33.78
N THR A 320 9.37 13.71 -34.66
CA THR A 320 9.51 15.16 -34.85
C THR A 320 8.77 15.63 -36.10
N ALA A 321 8.55 16.93 -36.24
CA ALA A 321 7.92 17.50 -37.43
C ALA A 321 8.68 17.10 -38.70
N LEU A 322 7.95 16.55 -39.67
CA LEU A 322 8.53 16.24 -40.96
C LEU A 322 8.87 17.55 -41.72
N PRO A 323 9.89 17.54 -42.60
CA PRO A 323 10.15 18.66 -43.50
C PRO A 323 8.89 19.04 -44.31
N ASP A 324 8.84 20.27 -44.84
CA ASP A 324 7.75 20.71 -45.71
C ASP A 324 7.52 19.68 -46.84
N PRO A 325 6.28 19.17 -47.03
CA PRO A 325 5.96 18.23 -48.10
C PRO A 325 6.43 18.68 -49.50
N ALA A 326 6.54 19.98 -49.76
CA ALA A 326 7.09 20.50 -51.02
C ALA A 326 8.54 20.05 -51.28
N THR A 327 9.29 19.70 -50.23
CA THR A 327 10.70 19.25 -50.30
C THR A 327 10.86 17.74 -50.48
N TRP A 328 9.77 16.97 -50.40
CA TRP A 328 9.84 15.51 -50.52
C TRP A 328 9.84 15.08 -51.99
N ASP A 329 10.20 13.82 -52.23
CA ASP A 329 10.02 13.21 -53.55
C ASP A 329 8.54 13.25 -53.96
N GLN A 330 8.26 13.90 -55.09
CA GLN A 330 6.91 14.12 -55.58
C GLN A 330 6.16 12.81 -55.88
N ARG A 331 6.88 11.70 -56.07
CA ARG A 331 6.25 10.39 -56.24
C ARG A 331 5.56 9.91 -54.96
N VAL A 332 5.94 10.43 -53.79
CA VAL A 332 5.27 10.17 -52.51
C VAL A 332 4.16 11.19 -52.25
N THR A 333 4.45 12.49 -52.33
CA THR A 333 3.51 13.55 -51.92
C THR A 333 2.23 13.56 -52.76
N THR A 334 2.35 13.33 -54.07
CA THR A 334 1.19 13.23 -54.99
C THR A 334 0.32 11.97 -54.76
N ARG A 335 0.74 11.07 -53.86
CA ARG A 335 0.09 9.78 -53.56
C ARG A 335 -0.25 9.58 -52.09
N LEU A 336 -0.16 10.61 -51.24
CA LEU A 336 -0.47 10.53 -49.80
C LEU A 336 -1.88 9.98 -49.50
N GLN A 337 -2.83 10.23 -50.38
CA GLN A 337 -4.21 9.74 -50.30
C GLN A 337 -4.34 8.21 -50.41
N TYR A 338 -3.33 7.55 -51.00
CA TYR A 338 -3.30 6.09 -51.13
C TYR A 338 -2.55 5.39 -49.99
N ILE A 339 -1.94 6.15 -49.08
CA ILE A 339 -1.28 5.62 -47.89
C ILE A 339 -2.31 5.53 -46.76
N PRO A 340 -2.56 4.33 -46.20
CA PRO A 340 -3.53 4.15 -45.13
C PRO A 340 -3.23 5.02 -43.90
N GLU A 341 -4.29 5.42 -43.21
CA GLU A 341 -4.21 5.99 -41.87
C GLU A 341 -4.68 4.96 -40.86
N TRP A 342 -3.83 4.67 -39.86
CA TRP A 342 -4.07 3.70 -38.80
C TRP A 342 -4.65 4.42 -37.59
N GLY A 343 -5.98 4.40 -37.46
CA GLY A 343 -6.69 5.10 -36.39
C GLY A 343 -6.75 4.33 -35.08
N ASP A 344 -6.68 3.00 -35.11
CA ASP A 344 -6.92 2.16 -33.94
C ASP A 344 -5.74 1.23 -33.64
N TYR A 345 -5.35 1.14 -32.37
CA TYR A 345 -4.26 0.30 -31.86
C TYR A 345 -4.65 -0.34 -30.53
N SER A 346 -4.26 -1.60 -30.31
CA SER A 346 -4.42 -2.30 -29.04
C SER A 346 -3.16 -3.03 -28.66
N LEU A 347 -2.73 -2.87 -27.40
CA LEU A 347 -1.77 -3.74 -26.73
C LEU A 347 -2.52 -4.49 -25.63
N SER A 348 -2.63 -5.81 -25.76
CA SER A 348 -3.34 -6.68 -24.82
C SER A 348 -2.36 -7.60 -24.10
N GLN A 349 -2.32 -7.53 -22.77
CA GLN A 349 -1.51 -8.38 -21.90
C GLN A 349 -2.47 -9.27 -21.10
N LEU A 350 -2.77 -10.44 -21.65
CA LEU A 350 -3.81 -11.33 -21.09
C LEU A 350 -3.25 -12.36 -20.10
N SER A 351 -1.92 -12.51 -20.04
CA SER A 351 -1.19 -13.31 -19.04
C SER A 351 0.03 -12.55 -18.55
N ALA A 352 0.67 -12.99 -17.47
CA ALA A 352 1.94 -12.43 -17.00
C ALA A 352 3.13 -12.67 -17.96
N GLU A 353 2.97 -13.54 -18.97
CA GLU A 353 4.05 -14.02 -19.84
C GLU A 353 3.91 -13.61 -21.32
N GLY A 354 2.82 -12.95 -21.70
CA GLY A 354 2.60 -12.58 -23.11
C GLY A 354 1.68 -11.39 -23.32
N PHE A 355 2.12 -10.47 -24.19
CA PHE A 355 1.28 -9.45 -24.80
C PHE A 355 1.28 -9.53 -26.33
N THR A 356 0.19 -9.06 -26.93
CA THR A 356 0.07 -8.89 -28.39
C THR A 356 -0.27 -7.44 -28.72
N VAL A 357 0.20 -6.97 -29.87
CA VAL A 357 -0.15 -5.67 -30.43
C VAL A 357 -0.85 -5.86 -31.78
N GLN A 358 -1.94 -5.15 -31.98
CA GLN A 358 -2.67 -5.11 -33.24
C GLN A 358 -3.09 -3.68 -33.60
N LYS A 359 -3.28 -3.42 -34.89
CA LYS A 359 -3.77 -2.12 -35.39
C LYS A 359 -4.80 -2.29 -36.51
N ARG A 360 -5.61 -1.27 -36.75
CA ARG A 360 -6.48 -1.19 -37.93
C ARG A 360 -6.67 0.25 -38.38
N THR A 361 -7.13 0.42 -39.60
CA THR A 361 -7.40 1.76 -40.16
C THR A 361 -8.53 2.46 -39.42
N LYS A 362 -9.70 1.81 -39.32
CA LYS A 362 -10.86 2.29 -38.55
C LYS A 362 -11.85 1.16 -38.25
N LYS A 363 -12.81 1.43 -37.38
CA LYS A 363 -13.97 0.55 -37.12
C LYS A 363 -14.64 0.10 -38.44
N GLY A 364 -14.96 -1.18 -38.53
CA GLY A 364 -15.54 -1.81 -39.73
C GLY A 364 -14.51 -2.49 -40.65
N TYR A 365 -13.22 -2.38 -40.36
CA TYR A 365 -12.14 -3.04 -41.08
C TYR A 365 -11.38 -4.01 -40.18
N GLY A 366 -10.70 -4.99 -40.79
CA GLY A 366 -9.94 -6.02 -40.09
C GLY A 366 -8.75 -5.48 -39.32
N TRP A 367 -8.43 -6.16 -38.21
CA TRP A 367 -7.20 -5.93 -37.46
C TRP A 367 -6.01 -6.59 -38.16
N VAL A 368 -4.85 -5.94 -38.06
CA VAL A 368 -3.56 -6.41 -38.54
C VAL A 368 -2.67 -6.64 -37.32
N PRO A 369 -2.14 -7.85 -37.11
CA PRO A 369 -1.11 -8.11 -36.10
C PRO A 369 0.11 -7.23 -36.35
N VAL A 370 0.62 -6.61 -35.29
CA VAL A 370 1.80 -5.72 -35.35
C VAL A 370 3.02 -6.44 -34.78
N ASP A 371 2.94 -6.86 -33.52
CA ASP A 371 4.05 -7.51 -32.81
C ASP A 371 3.53 -8.22 -31.55
N GLN A 372 4.40 -8.95 -30.85
CA GLN A 372 4.13 -9.59 -29.56
C GLN A 372 5.39 -9.63 -28.69
N GLY A 373 5.23 -9.79 -27.39
CA GLY A 373 6.35 -9.91 -26.46
C GLY A 373 5.92 -10.52 -25.14
N LYS A 374 6.80 -10.49 -24.13
CA LYS A 374 6.53 -11.11 -22.82
C LYS A 374 5.76 -10.17 -21.89
N ARG A 375 6.44 -9.16 -21.34
CA ARG A 375 5.94 -8.32 -20.25
C ARG A 375 5.98 -6.84 -20.62
N ALA A 376 4.87 -6.29 -21.13
CA ALA A 376 4.82 -4.89 -21.50
C ALA A 376 4.98 -3.98 -20.28
N SER A 377 5.75 -2.90 -20.43
CA SER A 377 6.00 -1.94 -19.35
C SER A 377 4.78 -1.10 -18.94
N GLY A 378 3.65 -1.23 -19.64
CA GLY A 378 2.40 -0.57 -19.28
C GLY A 378 2.31 0.91 -19.64
N LEU A 379 3.18 1.41 -20.53
CA LEU A 379 3.20 2.80 -20.98
C LEU A 379 2.77 2.92 -22.46
N GLY A 380 1.88 3.87 -22.74
CA GLY A 380 1.51 4.28 -24.09
C GLY A 380 1.51 5.81 -24.28
N TYR A 381 1.50 6.24 -25.54
CA TYR A 381 1.34 7.65 -25.93
C TYR A 381 0.57 7.76 -27.24
N VAL A 382 -0.27 8.80 -27.33
CA VAL A 382 -0.85 9.28 -28.59
C VAL A 382 -0.83 10.80 -28.64
N GLY A 383 -0.52 11.34 -29.82
CA GLY A 383 -0.50 12.77 -30.07
C GLY A 383 0.27 13.09 -31.34
N GLY A 384 0.96 14.21 -31.36
CA GLY A 384 1.85 14.58 -32.45
C GLY A 384 2.85 15.65 -32.04
N VAL A 385 3.34 16.38 -33.03
CA VAL A 385 4.35 17.43 -32.86
C VAL A 385 3.79 18.67 -32.16
N SER A 386 2.46 18.81 -32.09
CA SER A 386 1.74 19.88 -31.39
C SER A 386 1.25 19.51 -29.97
N GLY A 387 1.57 18.30 -29.49
CA GLY A 387 1.24 17.84 -28.15
C GLY A 387 0.57 16.46 -28.11
N GLY A 388 0.48 15.88 -26.92
CA GLY A 388 -0.15 14.58 -26.74
C GLY A 388 -0.18 14.09 -25.30
N LEU A 389 -0.87 12.98 -25.10
CA LEU A 389 -1.04 12.34 -23.79
C LEU A 389 -0.21 11.06 -23.74
N ALA A 390 0.69 10.96 -22.76
CA ALA A 390 1.22 9.66 -22.35
C ALA A 390 0.44 9.16 -21.11
N PHE A 391 0.31 7.86 -21.00
CA PHE A 391 -0.50 7.19 -19.99
C PHE A 391 0.19 5.88 -19.57
N GLY A 392 0.30 5.68 -18.26
CA GLY A 392 0.96 4.53 -17.66
C GLY A 392 0.11 3.87 -16.58
N LEU A 393 0.13 2.54 -16.53
CA LEU A 393 -0.41 1.74 -15.43
C LEU A 393 0.74 1.03 -14.72
N ARG A 394 0.93 1.33 -13.44
CA ARG A 394 1.90 0.64 -12.60
C ARG A 394 1.51 -0.84 -12.50
N ASP A 395 2.53 -1.71 -12.52
CA ASP A 395 2.36 -3.16 -12.41
C ASP A 395 1.48 -3.79 -13.52
N PHE A 396 1.51 -3.21 -14.72
CA PHE A 396 0.63 -3.57 -15.84
C PHE A 396 0.59 -5.07 -16.15
N TRP A 397 1.74 -5.71 -16.31
CA TRP A 397 1.79 -7.15 -16.62
C TRP A 397 1.62 -8.03 -15.38
N GLN A 398 2.08 -7.55 -14.21
CA GLN A 398 1.87 -8.26 -12.94
C GLN A 398 0.39 -8.32 -12.57
N ARG A 399 -0.44 -7.42 -13.08
CA ARG A 399 -1.87 -7.30 -12.77
C ARG A 399 -2.78 -7.67 -13.94
N HIS A 400 -2.28 -8.51 -14.85
CA HIS A 400 -3.05 -9.00 -16.00
C HIS A 400 -4.41 -9.59 -15.55
N PRO A 401 -5.44 -9.60 -16.43
CA PRO A 401 -5.43 -9.15 -17.81
C PRO A 401 -5.61 -7.63 -17.96
N THR A 402 -4.64 -6.97 -18.59
CA THR A 402 -4.62 -5.51 -18.81
C THR A 402 -4.52 -5.16 -20.28
N GLN A 403 -4.93 -3.96 -20.67
CA GLN A 403 -4.92 -3.53 -22.07
C GLN A 403 -4.79 -2.03 -22.24
N LEU A 404 -4.06 -1.61 -23.27
CA LEU A 404 -3.96 -0.22 -23.71
C LEU A 404 -4.61 -0.07 -25.09
N ASP A 405 -5.59 0.82 -25.19
CA ASP A 405 -6.32 1.09 -26.42
C ASP A 405 -6.15 2.54 -26.88
N ILE A 406 -5.92 2.69 -28.18
CA ILE A 406 -6.08 3.96 -28.92
C ILE A 406 -7.10 3.72 -30.01
N ARG A 407 -8.06 4.64 -30.19
CA ARG A 407 -9.09 4.60 -31.23
C ARG A 407 -9.21 5.94 -31.92
N GLY A 408 -9.48 5.96 -33.22
CA GLY A 408 -9.78 7.18 -33.97
C GLY A 408 -8.61 8.17 -34.11
N ALA A 409 -7.35 7.75 -33.97
CA ALA A 409 -6.18 8.63 -34.10
C ALA A 409 -6.02 9.31 -35.49
N ALA A 410 -6.68 8.74 -36.52
CA ALA A 410 -6.79 9.33 -37.86
C ALA A 410 -7.86 10.43 -37.98
N THR A 411 -8.68 10.63 -36.95
CA THR A 411 -9.72 11.68 -36.91
C THR A 411 -9.22 12.89 -36.12
N ASP A 412 -10.05 13.92 -35.92
CA ASP A 412 -9.66 15.11 -35.14
C ASP A 412 -9.46 14.83 -33.64
N GLU A 413 -9.85 13.64 -33.16
CA GLU A 413 -9.74 13.26 -31.75
C GLU A 413 -9.53 11.75 -31.60
N ALA A 414 -8.47 11.36 -30.90
CA ALA A 414 -8.26 9.99 -30.47
C ALA A 414 -8.99 9.72 -29.15
N GLU A 415 -9.45 8.49 -28.94
CA GLU A 415 -9.89 7.97 -27.65
C GLU A 415 -8.81 7.01 -27.12
N VAL A 416 -8.31 7.31 -25.92
CA VAL A 416 -7.37 6.45 -25.18
C VAL A 416 -8.15 5.73 -24.10
N THR A 417 -7.96 4.42 -23.94
CA THR A 417 -8.43 3.69 -22.76
C THR A 417 -7.31 2.87 -22.14
N VAL A 418 -7.09 3.05 -20.84
CA VAL A 418 -6.24 2.18 -20.02
C VAL A 418 -7.17 1.22 -19.28
N TRP A 419 -7.15 -0.05 -19.66
CA TRP A 419 -7.96 -1.10 -19.06
C TRP A 419 -7.20 -1.77 -17.92
N LEU A 420 -7.75 -1.65 -16.72
CA LEU A 420 -7.35 -2.39 -15.52
C LEU A 420 -7.82 -3.85 -15.60
N TRP A 421 -8.96 -4.09 -16.25
CA TRP A 421 -9.42 -5.40 -16.70
C TRP A 421 -9.73 -5.33 -18.19
N SER A 422 -9.02 -6.11 -18.99
CA SER A 422 -9.18 -6.14 -20.45
C SER A 422 -10.55 -6.71 -20.87
N PRO A 423 -11.27 -6.05 -21.79
CA PRO A 423 -12.48 -6.63 -22.39
C PRO A 423 -12.25 -7.89 -23.23
N GLU A 424 -11.01 -8.15 -23.65
CA GLU A 424 -10.62 -9.35 -24.41
C GLU A 424 -10.49 -10.58 -23.50
N ALA A 425 -10.31 -10.41 -22.19
CA ALA A 425 -10.30 -11.51 -21.23
C ALA A 425 -11.69 -12.11 -20.93
N GLY A 426 -12.77 -11.41 -21.31
CA GLY A 426 -14.13 -11.82 -20.95
C GLY A 426 -14.58 -11.30 -19.58
N PRO A 427 -15.76 -11.72 -19.10
CA PRO A 427 -16.22 -11.40 -17.74
C PRO A 427 -15.33 -12.09 -16.70
N MET A 428 -14.91 -11.32 -15.70
CA MET A 428 -14.23 -11.80 -14.49
C MET A 428 -15.16 -12.70 -13.69
N ASP A 429 -14.77 -13.96 -13.46
CA ASP A 429 -15.52 -14.88 -12.60
C ASP A 429 -15.19 -14.64 -11.13
N MET A 430 -16.22 -14.34 -10.36
CA MET A 430 -16.15 -14.01 -8.94
C MET A 430 -16.97 -14.99 -8.10
N ARG A 431 -17.46 -16.08 -8.71
CA ARG A 431 -18.19 -17.14 -8.01
C ARG A 431 -17.26 -17.89 -7.07
N PHE A 432 -17.88 -18.52 -6.08
CA PHE A 432 -17.18 -19.44 -5.20
C PHE A 432 -16.75 -20.71 -5.95
N TYR A 433 -15.60 -21.28 -5.60
CA TYR A 433 -14.91 -22.28 -6.42
C TYR A 433 -15.49 -23.71 -6.35
N HIS A 434 -16.37 -24.01 -5.37
CA HIS A 434 -17.05 -25.31 -5.25
C HIS A 434 -18.48 -25.15 -4.70
N ASP A 435 -19.24 -26.25 -4.66
CA ASP A 435 -20.66 -26.28 -4.29
C ASP A 435 -20.93 -26.54 -2.80
N GLY A 436 -19.89 -26.51 -1.97
CA GLY A 436 -19.95 -26.83 -0.54
C GLY A 436 -19.84 -28.31 -0.17
N MET A 437 -19.86 -29.25 -1.13
CA MET A 437 -19.63 -30.69 -0.89
C MET A 437 -20.51 -31.30 0.23
N GLY A 438 -21.73 -30.78 0.42
CA GLY A 438 -22.67 -31.26 1.45
C GLY A 438 -22.36 -30.84 2.89
N GLN A 439 -21.50 -29.84 3.11
CA GLN A 439 -21.12 -29.30 4.42
C GLN A 439 -22.17 -28.31 4.97
N ASP A 440 -23.37 -28.83 5.25
CA ASP A 440 -24.56 -28.08 5.69
C ASP A 440 -24.66 -27.83 7.21
N THR A 441 -23.67 -28.28 8.00
CA THR A 441 -23.64 -28.14 9.46
C THR A 441 -22.21 -27.89 9.96
N HIS A 442 -22.06 -27.21 11.10
CA HIS A 442 -20.73 -26.93 11.67
C HIS A 442 -19.87 -28.19 11.88
N PRO A 443 -20.38 -29.33 12.38
CA PRO A 443 -19.57 -30.54 12.50
C PRO A 443 -19.01 -31.02 11.15
N LYS A 444 -19.82 -31.03 10.08
CA LYS A 444 -19.35 -31.41 8.74
C LYS A 444 -18.31 -30.43 8.19
N GLN A 445 -18.47 -29.14 8.48
CA GLN A 445 -17.51 -28.10 8.08
C GLN A 445 -16.17 -28.29 8.79
N LEU A 446 -16.19 -28.64 10.08
CA LEU A 446 -14.98 -28.97 10.84
C LEU A 446 -14.30 -30.26 10.34
N GLU A 447 -15.06 -31.25 9.85
CA GLU A 447 -14.48 -32.40 9.16
C GLU A 447 -13.79 -32.00 7.85
N GLY A 448 -14.36 -31.04 7.09
CA GLY A 448 -13.70 -30.42 5.94
C GLY A 448 -12.39 -29.73 6.33
N LEU A 449 -12.42 -28.91 7.38
CA LEU A 449 -11.24 -28.25 7.95
C LEU A 449 -10.15 -29.25 8.34
N ASN A 450 -10.51 -30.40 8.91
CA ASN A 450 -9.55 -31.43 9.33
C ASN A 450 -8.78 -32.07 8.16
N ILE A 451 -9.27 -31.97 6.91
CA ILE A 451 -8.63 -32.59 5.75
C ILE A 451 -8.07 -31.59 4.73
N THR A 452 -8.75 -30.47 4.47
CA THR A 452 -8.30 -29.45 3.50
C THR A 452 -7.74 -28.19 4.16
N TYR A 453 -7.82 -28.09 5.48
CA TYR A 453 -7.48 -26.89 6.23
C TYR A 453 -8.33 -25.65 5.89
N GLU A 454 -9.47 -25.82 5.21
CA GLU A 454 -10.48 -24.77 4.96
C GLU A 454 -11.64 -24.86 5.93
N ASP A 455 -11.98 -23.73 6.57
CA ASP A 455 -13.19 -23.62 7.36
C ASP A 455 -14.33 -23.09 6.48
N TYR A 456 -15.06 -23.98 5.79
CA TYR A 456 -16.15 -23.61 4.89
C TYR A 456 -17.45 -23.29 5.63
N GLU A 457 -18.23 -22.33 5.12
CA GLU A 457 -19.63 -22.09 5.52
C GLU A 457 -20.43 -21.54 4.32
N PRO A 458 -21.66 -22.02 4.06
CA PRO A 458 -22.48 -21.51 2.98
C PRO A 458 -22.61 -19.98 3.03
N GLU A 459 -22.47 -19.33 1.86
CA GLU A 459 -22.55 -17.86 1.69
C GLU A 459 -21.37 -17.04 2.24
N PHE A 460 -20.40 -17.66 2.95
CA PHE A 460 -19.22 -16.94 3.46
C PHE A 460 -18.11 -16.75 2.42
N GLY A 461 -18.06 -17.62 1.42
CA GLY A 461 -17.17 -17.55 0.27
C GLY A 461 -17.56 -16.45 -0.73
N THR A 462 -17.68 -15.20 -0.29
CA THR A 462 -18.20 -14.09 -1.11
C THR A 462 -17.22 -12.94 -1.28
N PRO A 463 -17.08 -12.38 -2.49
CA PRO A 463 -16.28 -11.19 -2.77
C PRO A 463 -16.99 -9.88 -2.39
N TYR A 464 -18.22 -9.91 -1.87
CA TYR A 464 -18.98 -8.70 -1.55
C TYR A 464 -18.26 -7.86 -0.50
N GLY A 465 -17.73 -6.71 -0.94
CA GLY A 465 -17.05 -5.75 -0.08
C GLY A 465 -15.53 -5.76 -0.18
N ILE A 466 -14.90 -6.67 -0.93
CA ILE A 466 -13.45 -6.58 -1.19
C ILE A 466 -13.14 -5.36 -2.06
N SER A 467 -11.92 -4.84 -1.98
CA SER A 467 -11.48 -3.73 -2.83
C SER A 467 -10.18 -4.01 -3.56
N ARG A 468 -9.88 -3.14 -4.52
CA ARG A 468 -8.59 -3.14 -5.19
C ARG A 468 -8.22 -1.72 -5.59
N THR A 469 -6.96 -1.36 -5.36
CA THR A 469 -6.39 -0.07 -5.73
C THR A 469 -5.39 -0.23 -6.89
N SER A 470 -5.47 0.64 -7.89
CA SER A 470 -4.58 0.69 -9.05
C SER A 470 -3.96 2.08 -9.20
N GLU A 471 -2.67 2.13 -9.54
CA GLU A 471 -1.91 3.37 -9.68
C GLU A 471 -1.64 3.68 -11.16
N LEU A 472 -2.03 4.87 -11.60
CA LEU A 472 -1.83 5.36 -12.96
C LEU A 472 -1.09 6.70 -12.95
N THR A 473 -0.37 6.96 -14.03
CA THR A 473 0.25 8.27 -14.26
C THR A 473 -0.09 8.77 -15.66
N LEU A 474 -0.50 10.03 -15.76
CA LEU A 474 -0.86 10.70 -17.00
C LEU A 474 0.09 11.87 -17.22
N TRP A 475 0.69 12.00 -18.40
CA TRP A 475 1.57 13.13 -18.76
C TRP A 475 0.97 13.95 -19.88
N ALA A 476 0.84 15.26 -19.66
CA ALA A 476 0.43 16.22 -20.69
C ALA A 476 1.66 16.86 -21.34
N LEU A 477 1.97 16.40 -22.56
CA LEU A 477 3.26 16.61 -23.21
C LEU A 477 3.16 17.63 -24.33
N PRO A 478 4.21 18.46 -24.53
CA PRO A 478 4.19 19.53 -25.54
C PRO A 478 4.36 19.00 -26.98
N ALA A 479 4.93 17.81 -27.13
CA ALA A 479 5.13 17.12 -28.40
C ALA A 479 5.34 15.62 -28.13
N THR A 480 5.48 14.82 -29.18
CA THR A 480 5.89 13.41 -29.07
C THR A 480 7.24 13.30 -28.38
N PRO A 481 7.36 12.56 -27.27
CA PRO A 481 8.64 12.42 -26.57
C PRO A 481 9.62 11.55 -27.34
N THR A 482 10.91 11.75 -27.05
CA THR A 482 11.97 10.87 -27.56
C THR A 482 11.83 9.46 -26.98
N ALA A 483 12.38 8.46 -27.68
CA ALA A 483 12.41 7.08 -27.19
C ALA A 483 13.08 6.95 -25.81
N GLN A 484 14.16 7.71 -25.56
CA GLN A 484 14.84 7.74 -24.26
C GLN A 484 13.90 8.27 -23.15
N ARG A 485 13.14 9.33 -23.43
CA ARG A 485 12.19 9.90 -22.46
C ARG A 485 11.03 8.93 -22.18
N LEU A 486 10.51 8.24 -23.19
CA LEU A 486 9.49 7.19 -23.01
C LEU A 486 10.03 6.02 -22.19
N GLY A 487 11.29 5.61 -22.42
CA GLY A 487 11.95 4.59 -21.60
C GLY A 487 12.09 5.02 -20.14
N ALA A 488 12.42 6.29 -19.87
CA ALA A 488 12.48 6.82 -18.51
C ALA A 488 11.09 6.92 -17.85
N MET A 489 10.05 7.31 -18.60
CA MET A 489 8.67 7.28 -18.11
C MET A 489 8.23 5.85 -17.77
N ALA A 490 8.59 4.87 -18.60
CA ALA A 490 8.28 3.46 -18.35
C ALA A 490 8.97 2.93 -17.08
N ASP A 491 10.21 3.35 -16.82
CA ASP A 491 10.89 3.04 -15.55
C ASP A 491 10.15 3.67 -14.36
N GLN A 492 9.69 4.92 -14.47
CA GLN A 492 8.90 5.58 -13.43
C GLN A 492 7.54 4.91 -13.19
N VAL A 493 6.90 4.38 -14.24
CA VAL A 493 5.64 3.62 -14.10
C VAL A 493 5.88 2.32 -13.34
N ARG A 494 6.93 1.57 -13.69
CA ARG A 494 7.24 0.28 -13.05
C ARG A 494 7.77 0.45 -11.62
N THR A 495 8.55 1.50 -11.40
CA THR A 495 9.21 1.75 -10.12
C THR A 495 9.16 3.25 -9.81
N PRO A 496 8.06 3.73 -9.21
CA PRO A 496 7.92 5.14 -8.86
C PRO A 496 9.04 5.59 -7.89
N PRO A 497 9.73 6.71 -8.18
CA PRO A 497 10.79 7.22 -7.31
C PRO A 497 10.34 7.43 -5.86
N GLN A 498 11.03 6.83 -4.91
CA GLN A 498 10.74 6.95 -3.48
C GLN A 498 11.96 7.45 -2.72
N LEU A 499 11.78 8.46 -1.88
CA LEU A 499 12.79 8.86 -0.88
C LEU A 499 12.58 8.06 0.40
N ILE A 500 13.66 7.67 1.05
CA ILE A 500 13.64 6.90 2.29
C ILE A 500 14.56 7.50 3.35
N ASN A 501 14.21 7.23 4.61
CA ASN A 501 15.06 7.54 5.75
C ASN A 501 16.24 6.55 5.81
N PRO A 502 17.39 6.97 6.34
CA PRO A 502 18.48 6.05 6.61
C PRO A 502 18.08 5.10 7.75
N VAL A 503 18.58 3.87 7.72
CA VAL A 503 18.31 2.83 8.74
C VAL A 503 18.56 3.35 10.16
N GLY A 504 19.63 4.13 10.36
CA GLY A 504 19.95 4.73 11.64
C GLY A 504 18.85 5.66 12.20
N GLN A 505 18.15 6.41 11.33
CA GLN A 505 17.01 7.24 11.74
C GLN A 505 15.81 6.38 12.15
N LEU A 506 15.51 5.35 11.36
CA LEU A 506 14.39 4.44 11.62
C LEU A 506 14.57 3.76 12.98
N VAL A 507 15.74 3.17 13.22
CA VAL A 507 16.07 2.50 14.49
C VAL A 507 16.16 3.51 15.64
N GLY A 508 16.91 4.60 15.47
CA GLY A 508 17.17 5.57 16.53
C GLY A 508 15.93 6.29 17.05
N SER A 509 14.88 6.38 16.24
CA SER A 509 13.59 6.96 16.63
C SER A 509 12.79 6.10 17.62
N ARG A 510 13.14 4.81 17.76
CA ARG A 510 12.44 3.82 18.61
C ARG A 510 10.94 3.68 18.34
N VAL A 511 10.47 4.06 17.14
CA VAL A 511 9.10 3.78 16.70
C VAL A 511 8.84 2.26 16.65
N PHE A 512 7.56 1.86 16.66
CA PHE A 512 7.16 0.45 16.62
C PHE A 512 7.78 -0.40 17.74
N GLY A 513 7.83 0.16 18.95
CA GLY A 513 8.25 -0.52 20.19
C GLY A 513 9.76 -0.80 20.29
N GLY A 514 10.58 -0.24 19.38
CA GLY A 514 12.02 -0.49 19.37
C GLY A 514 12.39 -1.97 19.15
N LEU A 515 11.54 -2.73 18.45
CA LEU A 515 11.66 -4.18 18.26
C LEU A 515 12.62 -4.61 17.14
N PHE A 516 13.41 -3.68 16.60
CA PHE A 516 14.33 -3.96 15.50
C PHE A 516 15.63 -3.15 15.65
N ALA A 517 16.71 -3.70 15.13
CA ALA A 517 18.03 -3.08 15.07
C ALA A 517 18.57 -3.20 13.63
N PRO A 518 19.62 -2.45 13.25
CA PRO A 518 20.25 -2.58 11.95
C PRO A 518 20.78 -4.00 11.75
N VAL A 519 20.89 -4.44 10.49
CA VAL A 519 21.55 -5.71 10.14
C VAL A 519 22.96 -5.73 10.72
N ASP A 520 23.28 -6.77 11.49
CA ASP A 520 24.58 -6.94 12.15
C ASP A 520 25.16 -8.32 11.84
N ARG A 521 26.25 -8.32 11.05
CA ARG A 521 26.97 -9.53 10.66
C ARG A 521 28.33 -9.65 11.36
N SER A 522 28.58 -8.86 12.40
CA SER A 522 29.88 -8.79 13.09
C SER A 522 30.21 -10.03 13.93
N HIS A 523 29.20 -10.78 14.37
CA HIS A 523 29.35 -12.03 15.11
C HIS A 523 28.96 -13.23 14.22
N PRO A 524 29.71 -14.35 14.22
CA PRO A 524 29.45 -15.48 13.31
C PRO A 524 28.01 -16.01 13.37
N VAL A 525 27.45 -16.13 14.57
CA VAL A 525 26.07 -16.56 14.77
C VAL A 525 25.07 -15.56 14.18
N LYS A 526 25.30 -14.25 14.35
CA LYS A 526 24.43 -13.23 13.77
C LYS A 526 24.50 -13.26 12.24
N ALA A 527 25.70 -13.42 11.69
CA ALA A 527 25.91 -13.54 10.24
C ALA A 527 25.13 -14.71 9.63
N VAL A 528 25.14 -15.89 10.27
CA VAL A 528 24.36 -17.05 9.83
C VAL A 528 22.84 -16.78 9.86
N ILE A 529 22.34 -16.12 10.90
CA ILE A 529 20.91 -15.78 10.99
C ILE A 529 20.52 -14.77 9.90
N GLU A 530 21.36 -13.78 9.62
CA GLU A 530 21.13 -12.84 8.52
C GLU A 530 21.20 -13.53 7.15
N ASP A 531 22.06 -14.54 6.97
CA ASP A 531 22.07 -15.38 5.76
C ASP A 531 20.78 -16.19 5.61
N HIS A 532 20.23 -16.71 6.71
CA HIS A 532 18.94 -17.39 6.71
C HIS A 532 17.80 -16.43 6.34
N LEU A 533 17.79 -15.21 6.88
CA LEU A 533 16.81 -14.19 6.52
C LEU A 533 16.89 -13.82 5.03
N ASP A 534 18.11 -13.65 4.50
CA ASP A 534 18.36 -13.38 3.08
C ASP A 534 17.93 -14.54 2.18
N PHE A 535 18.21 -15.78 2.58
CA PHE A 535 17.75 -16.98 1.88
C PHE A 535 16.23 -17.04 1.81
N LEU A 536 15.54 -16.86 2.95
CA LEU A 536 14.08 -16.94 3.02
C LEU A 536 13.44 -15.86 2.15
N PHE A 537 13.84 -14.59 2.29
CA PHE A 537 13.33 -13.52 1.43
C PHE A 537 13.60 -13.79 -0.05
N GLY A 538 14.83 -14.15 -0.40
CA GLY A 538 15.22 -14.44 -1.77
C GLY A 538 14.46 -15.63 -2.37
N PHE A 539 14.06 -16.61 -1.56
CA PHE A 539 13.21 -17.72 -1.99
C PHE A 539 11.81 -17.23 -2.36
N TYR A 540 11.10 -16.49 -1.50
CA TYR A 540 9.76 -15.96 -1.80
C TYR A 540 9.78 -15.00 -3.00
N GLN A 541 10.79 -14.14 -3.09
CA GLN A 541 10.95 -13.26 -4.25
C GLN A 541 11.02 -14.04 -5.57
N LYS A 542 11.77 -15.15 -5.59
CA LYS A 542 11.82 -16.03 -6.77
C LYS A 542 10.51 -16.79 -6.98
N GLN A 543 9.84 -17.24 -5.92
CA GLN A 543 8.57 -17.96 -6.03
C GLN A 543 7.49 -17.12 -6.71
N VAL A 544 7.37 -15.82 -6.40
CA VAL A 544 6.40 -14.93 -7.07
C VAL A 544 6.53 -15.03 -8.60
N ASP A 545 7.75 -14.93 -9.12
CA ASP A 545 8.01 -14.98 -10.57
C ASP A 545 7.86 -16.41 -11.13
N GLN A 546 8.43 -17.41 -10.46
CA GLN A 546 8.44 -18.81 -10.91
C GLN A 546 7.07 -19.51 -10.84
N ARG A 547 6.19 -19.05 -9.94
CA ARG A 547 4.83 -19.57 -9.74
C ARG A 547 3.77 -18.67 -10.35
N HIS A 548 4.18 -17.54 -10.93
CA HIS A 548 3.31 -16.56 -11.54
C HIS A 548 2.21 -16.08 -10.59
N TRP A 549 2.60 -15.69 -9.37
CA TRP A 549 1.70 -15.05 -8.40
C TRP A 549 1.40 -13.60 -8.83
N TYR A 550 0.76 -13.51 -9.98
CA TYR A 550 0.38 -12.33 -10.72
C TYR A 550 -1.08 -12.46 -11.08
N GLY A 551 -1.76 -11.34 -11.26
CA GLY A 551 -3.17 -11.31 -11.54
C GLY A 551 -3.83 -10.06 -10.99
N PHE A 552 -5.00 -9.74 -11.53
CA PHE A 552 -5.75 -8.56 -11.12
C PHE A 552 -6.04 -8.56 -9.63
N TRP A 553 -6.53 -9.69 -9.09
CA TRP A 553 -6.80 -9.87 -7.67
C TRP A 553 -5.58 -10.37 -6.90
N ASP A 554 -4.73 -11.20 -7.51
CA ASP A 554 -3.75 -12.00 -6.78
C ASP A 554 -2.41 -11.30 -6.51
N TYR A 555 -1.98 -10.39 -7.40
CA TYR A 555 -0.64 -9.82 -7.30
C TYR A 555 -0.44 -9.04 -5.99
N GLY A 556 0.54 -9.50 -5.23
CA GLY A 556 0.95 -8.94 -3.94
C GLY A 556 0.94 -10.00 -2.83
N ASP A 557 0.10 -11.03 -2.94
CA ASP A 557 0.08 -12.13 -1.98
C ASP A 557 1.10 -13.23 -2.29
N ILE A 558 1.24 -14.16 -1.35
CA ILE A 558 2.03 -15.38 -1.43
C ILE A 558 1.17 -16.59 -1.03
N MET A 559 1.62 -17.81 -1.33
CA MET A 559 0.91 -19.01 -0.88
C MET A 559 1.40 -19.50 0.49
N HIS A 560 0.60 -20.32 1.18
CA HIS A 560 0.76 -20.70 2.58
C HIS A 560 1.62 -21.95 2.80
N THR A 561 1.42 -23.04 2.04
CA THR A 561 2.17 -24.30 2.24
C THR A 561 2.53 -25.02 0.94
N PHE A 562 3.68 -25.70 0.96
CA PHE A 562 4.22 -26.46 -0.16
C PHE A 562 3.69 -27.90 -0.22
N ASP A 563 3.45 -28.39 -1.43
CA ASP A 563 3.16 -29.79 -1.74
C ASP A 563 4.48 -30.48 -2.13
N GLU A 564 4.93 -31.39 -1.28
CA GLU A 564 6.24 -32.04 -1.42
C GLU A 564 6.27 -33.08 -2.54
N ASP A 565 5.10 -33.59 -2.95
CA ASP A 565 4.98 -34.61 -4.00
C ASP A 565 4.83 -33.96 -5.38
N ARG A 566 3.93 -32.97 -5.49
CA ARG A 566 3.73 -32.23 -6.74
C ARG A 566 4.79 -31.17 -7.00
N LEU A 567 5.60 -30.82 -5.99
CA LEU A 567 6.65 -29.80 -6.04
C LEU A 567 6.12 -28.41 -6.46
N VAL A 568 4.93 -28.09 -5.95
CA VAL A 568 4.20 -26.83 -6.15
C VAL A 568 3.63 -26.36 -4.82
N TRP A 569 3.24 -25.09 -4.73
CA TRP A 569 2.42 -24.65 -3.60
C TRP A 569 1.01 -25.23 -3.70
N ARG A 570 0.35 -25.46 -2.57
CA ARG A 570 -0.97 -26.12 -2.48
C ARG A 570 -2.12 -25.19 -2.90
N TYR A 571 -2.05 -24.66 -4.12
CA TYR A 571 -2.98 -23.67 -4.66
C TYR A 571 -4.45 -24.13 -4.73
N ASP A 572 -4.68 -25.44 -4.66
CA ASP A 572 -5.98 -26.10 -4.83
C ASP A 572 -6.45 -26.87 -3.58
N VAL A 573 -5.79 -26.69 -2.43
CA VAL A 573 -6.13 -27.41 -1.19
C VAL A 573 -6.49 -26.43 -0.09
N GLY A 574 -7.75 -26.01 -0.07
CA GLY A 574 -8.38 -25.27 1.03
C GLY A 574 -7.49 -24.15 1.61
N GLY A 575 -7.21 -24.23 2.91
CA GLY A 575 -6.41 -23.26 3.63
C GLY A 575 -4.91 -23.31 3.36
N TYR A 576 -4.41 -24.07 2.39
CA TYR A 576 -2.97 -24.08 2.07
C TYR A 576 -2.58 -23.24 0.85
N ALA A 577 -3.56 -22.61 0.20
CA ALA A 577 -3.39 -21.80 -1.00
C ALA A 577 -2.93 -20.36 -0.64
N TRP A 578 -3.68 -19.30 -0.97
CA TRP A 578 -3.28 -17.92 -0.67
C TRP A 578 -3.17 -17.66 0.83
N ASP A 579 -2.12 -16.96 1.25
CA ASP A 579 -1.70 -16.85 2.65
C ASP A 579 -2.45 -15.78 3.44
N ASN A 580 -2.98 -14.74 2.79
CA ASN A 580 -3.83 -13.71 3.41
C ASN A 580 -3.29 -13.23 4.79
N SER A 581 -2.00 -12.94 4.88
CA SER A 581 -1.33 -12.46 6.10
C SER A 581 -1.31 -13.41 7.31
N GLU A 582 -1.48 -14.72 7.12
CA GLU A 582 -1.46 -15.69 8.23
C GLU A 582 -0.08 -15.71 8.93
N LEU A 583 -0.09 -15.54 10.26
CA LEU A 583 1.12 -15.41 11.10
C LEU A 583 2.08 -14.27 10.72
N SER A 584 1.54 -13.20 10.13
CA SER A 584 2.20 -11.88 9.97
C SER A 584 3.43 -11.81 9.03
N PRO A 585 3.41 -12.36 7.80
CA PRO A 585 4.47 -12.10 6.82
C PRO A 585 4.64 -10.60 6.53
N ASP A 586 3.56 -9.81 6.60
CA ASP A 586 3.59 -8.35 6.47
C ASP A 586 4.57 -7.71 7.47
N LEU A 587 4.52 -8.10 8.74
CA LEU A 587 5.42 -7.58 9.77
C LEU A 587 6.85 -8.04 9.55
N TRP A 588 7.06 -9.32 9.18
CA TRP A 588 8.39 -9.82 8.88
C TRP A 588 9.06 -8.99 7.79
N LEU A 589 8.36 -8.77 6.67
CA LEU A 589 8.88 -8.04 5.52
C LEU A 589 9.12 -6.56 5.84
N TRP A 590 8.17 -5.91 6.54
CA TRP A 590 8.36 -4.52 6.93
C TRP A 590 9.51 -4.34 7.93
N TYR A 591 9.65 -5.21 8.94
CA TYR A 591 10.81 -5.15 9.84
C TYR A 591 12.13 -5.48 9.13
N ALA A 592 12.12 -6.39 8.14
CA ALA A 592 13.27 -6.68 7.30
C ALA A 592 13.68 -5.47 6.44
N PHE A 593 12.73 -4.67 5.95
CA PHE A 593 13.02 -3.40 5.28
C PHE A 593 13.58 -2.37 6.27
N LEU A 594 12.94 -2.15 7.42
CA LEU A 594 13.32 -1.11 8.38
C LEU A 594 14.78 -1.24 8.87
N ARG A 595 15.30 -2.48 8.96
CA ARG A 595 16.70 -2.76 9.35
C ARG A 595 17.73 -2.71 8.22
N SER A 596 17.30 -2.85 6.98
CA SER A 596 18.20 -3.05 5.83
C SER A 596 18.18 -1.89 4.84
N GLY A 597 17.07 -1.16 4.73
CA GLY A 597 16.86 -0.12 3.72
C GLY A 597 16.77 -0.65 2.28
N ARG A 598 16.64 -1.97 2.09
CA ARG A 598 16.71 -2.59 0.76
C ARG A 598 15.45 -2.36 -0.09
N ALA A 599 15.67 -1.99 -1.36
CA ALA A 599 14.61 -1.71 -2.33
C ALA A 599 13.75 -2.92 -2.69
N ASP A 600 14.37 -4.09 -2.85
CA ASP A 600 13.66 -5.32 -3.20
C ASP A 600 12.66 -5.74 -2.10
N ILE A 601 13.06 -5.67 -0.83
CA ILE A 601 12.17 -5.94 0.31
C ILE A 601 11.06 -4.89 0.38
N TYR A 602 11.38 -3.59 0.20
CA TYR A 602 10.36 -2.54 0.21
C TYR A 602 9.27 -2.78 -0.83
N ARG A 603 9.65 -3.08 -2.08
CA ARG A 603 8.68 -3.29 -3.17
C ARG A 603 7.86 -4.56 -2.98
N PHE A 604 8.45 -5.60 -2.40
CA PHE A 604 7.72 -6.82 -2.04
C PHE A 604 6.68 -6.53 -0.93
N ALA A 605 7.09 -5.84 0.14
CA ALA A 605 6.20 -5.46 1.25
C ALA A 605 5.11 -4.47 0.82
N GLU A 606 5.43 -3.54 -0.09
CA GLU A 606 4.46 -2.62 -0.69
C GLU A 606 3.39 -3.38 -1.49
N ALA A 607 3.79 -4.34 -2.33
CA ALA A 607 2.85 -5.15 -3.10
C ALA A 607 1.93 -5.97 -2.17
N MET A 608 2.50 -6.60 -1.14
CA MET A 608 1.72 -7.32 -0.11
C MET A 608 0.74 -6.40 0.61
N THR A 609 1.18 -5.24 1.07
CA THR A 609 0.30 -4.26 1.75
C THR A 609 -0.86 -3.82 0.86
N ARG A 610 -0.60 -3.60 -0.44
CA ARG A 610 -1.62 -3.21 -1.44
C ARG A 610 -2.56 -4.34 -1.83
N HIS A 611 -2.22 -5.57 -1.48
CA HIS A 611 -3.07 -6.73 -1.63
C HIS A 611 -3.86 -7.01 -0.36
N THR A 612 -3.16 -7.33 0.72
CA THR A 612 -3.74 -7.86 1.95
C THR A 612 -4.62 -6.85 2.68
N GLY A 613 -4.35 -5.55 2.52
CA GLY A 613 -5.20 -4.48 3.07
C GLY A 613 -6.42 -4.11 2.22
N GLU A 614 -6.58 -4.71 1.03
CA GLU A 614 -7.62 -4.35 0.06
C GLU A 614 -8.45 -5.57 -0.37
N VAL A 615 -7.80 -6.63 -0.85
CA VAL A 615 -8.46 -7.82 -1.42
C VAL A 615 -8.92 -8.77 -0.32
N ASP A 616 -8.08 -8.95 0.71
CA ASP A 616 -8.33 -9.93 1.78
C ASP A 616 -9.19 -9.36 2.91
N VAL A 617 -9.67 -8.11 2.77
CA VAL A 617 -10.45 -7.37 3.76
C VAL A 617 -11.77 -6.88 3.17
N TYR A 618 -12.81 -6.86 4.00
CA TYR A 618 -14.10 -6.29 3.63
C TYR A 618 -14.17 -4.79 4.00
N HIS A 619 -14.59 -3.97 3.05
CA HIS A 619 -14.74 -2.52 3.16
C HIS A 619 -16.22 -2.06 3.10
N LEU A 620 -17.13 -3.02 2.94
CA LEU A 620 -18.58 -2.81 2.85
C LEU A 620 -19.31 -4.00 3.50
N GLY A 621 -20.57 -3.77 3.88
CA GLY A 621 -21.44 -4.82 4.37
C GLY A 621 -21.26 -5.15 5.85
N LYS A 622 -21.90 -6.24 6.27
CA LYS A 622 -21.90 -6.67 7.68
C LYS A 622 -20.51 -7.04 8.20
N TRP A 623 -19.59 -7.45 7.32
CA TRP A 623 -18.24 -7.84 7.69
C TRP A 623 -17.18 -6.75 7.46
N ALA A 624 -17.59 -5.52 7.14
CA ALA A 624 -16.67 -4.42 6.96
C ALA A 624 -15.74 -4.27 8.18
N GLY A 625 -14.43 -4.29 7.94
CA GLY A 625 -13.39 -4.28 8.98
C GLY A 625 -12.86 -5.66 9.39
N LEU A 626 -13.40 -6.76 8.84
CA LEU A 626 -12.83 -8.10 8.97
C LEU A 626 -12.06 -8.49 7.71
N GLY A 627 -11.04 -9.31 7.87
CA GLY A 627 -10.38 -10.00 6.76
C GLY A 627 -10.71 -11.49 6.72
N THR A 628 -10.44 -12.13 5.58
CA THR A 628 -10.69 -13.55 5.37
C THR A 628 -9.41 -14.35 5.60
N ARG A 629 -9.49 -15.42 6.40
CA ARG A 629 -8.41 -16.39 6.56
C ARG A 629 -7.96 -16.97 5.21
N HIS A 630 -6.69 -17.34 5.13
CA HIS A 630 -6.03 -17.99 4.01
C HIS A 630 -6.85 -19.13 3.35
N GLY A 631 -6.84 -19.20 2.02
CA GLY A 631 -7.75 -20.05 1.25
C GLY A 631 -7.48 -20.09 -0.27
N VAL A 632 -8.20 -20.95 -1.00
CA VAL A 632 -8.07 -21.10 -2.47
C VAL A 632 -8.42 -19.81 -3.22
N GLN A 633 -9.44 -19.10 -2.74
CA GLN A 633 -9.73 -17.72 -3.14
C GLN A 633 -9.48 -16.82 -1.94
N HIS A 634 -9.07 -15.58 -2.17
CA HIS A 634 -8.81 -14.59 -1.11
C HIS A 634 -10.00 -14.33 -0.18
N TRP A 635 -11.22 -14.68 -0.59
CA TRP A 635 -12.46 -14.54 0.17
C TRP A 635 -13.13 -15.89 0.49
N ALA A 636 -12.45 -17.03 0.29
CA ALA A 636 -13.07 -18.35 0.36
C ALA A 636 -13.47 -18.79 1.77
N ASP A 637 -12.56 -18.67 2.73
CA ASP A 637 -12.71 -19.24 4.07
C ASP A 637 -13.77 -18.49 4.91
N SER A 638 -14.49 -19.17 5.79
CA SER A 638 -15.55 -18.58 6.61
C SER A 638 -15.07 -17.93 7.91
N ALA A 639 -13.79 -18.09 8.26
CA ALA A 639 -13.17 -17.37 9.37
C ALA A 639 -12.88 -15.91 8.95
N LYS A 640 -13.89 -15.06 9.09
CA LYS A 640 -13.77 -13.61 8.93
C LYS A 640 -13.33 -13.01 10.27
N GLN A 641 -12.10 -12.49 10.36
CA GLN A 641 -11.48 -12.15 11.64
C GLN A 641 -10.64 -10.86 11.59
N GLN A 642 -10.45 -10.24 12.77
CA GLN A 642 -9.64 -9.03 12.96
C GLN A 642 -8.16 -9.27 12.67
N ARG A 643 -7.69 -10.50 12.87
CA ARG A 643 -6.27 -10.86 12.75
C ARG A 643 -5.70 -10.69 11.33
N ILE A 644 -6.56 -10.71 10.31
CA ILE A 644 -6.18 -10.48 8.90
C ILE A 644 -6.25 -8.99 8.56
N SER A 645 -7.32 -8.31 8.95
CA SER A 645 -7.55 -6.88 8.66
C SER A 645 -6.68 -5.94 9.50
N THR A 646 -6.04 -6.44 10.56
CA THR A 646 -5.30 -5.67 11.56
C THR A 646 -4.50 -4.48 11.01
N ALA A 647 -4.63 -3.35 11.69
CA ALA A 647 -3.97 -2.11 11.33
C ALA A 647 -2.44 -2.21 11.40
N VAL A 648 -1.91 -3.09 12.25
CA VAL A 648 -0.46 -3.22 12.49
C VAL A 648 0.32 -3.53 11.20
N TYR A 649 -0.28 -4.27 10.25
CA TYR A 649 0.34 -4.62 8.97
C TYR A 649 0.46 -3.43 8.00
N ARG A 650 -0.43 -2.44 8.12
CA ARG A 650 -0.51 -1.30 7.20
C ARG A 650 0.10 -0.01 7.77
N ARG A 651 0.23 0.09 9.10
CA ARG A 651 0.81 1.25 9.79
C ARG A 651 2.20 1.59 9.28
N ILE A 652 3.07 0.59 9.10
CA ILE A 652 4.46 0.85 8.67
C ILE A 652 4.49 1.48 7.26
N TYR A 653 3.74 0.93 6.31
CA TYR A 653 3.62 1.52 4.97
C TYR A 653 3.04 2.94 5.00
N TYR A 654 1.95 3.15 5.74
CA TYR A 654 1.33 4.48 5.88
C TYR A 654 2.34 5.51 6.39
N TYR A 655 3.06 5.21 7.47
CA TYR A 655 4.00 6.15 8.05
C TYR A 655 5.23 6.40 7.18
N LEU A 656 5.69 5.40 6.41
CA LEU A 656 6.80 5.59 5.48
C LEU A 656 6.43 6.43 4.26
N THR A 657 5.17 6.42 3.83
CA THR A 657 4.74 6.96 2.51
C THR A 657 3.77 8.13 2.58
N ALA A 658 3.13 8.35 3.73
CA ALA A 658 1.99 9.26 3.87
C ALA A 658 0.82 8.95 2.92
N ASP A 659 0.61 7.67 2.57
CA ASP A 659 -0.41 7.26 1.61
C ASP A 659 -1.84 7.42 2.15
N GLU A 660 -2.64 8.26 1.51
CA GLU A 660 -3.99 8.59 1.97
C GLU A 660 -4.97 7.41 1.84
N ARG A 661 -4.79 6.49 0.87
CA ARG A 661 -5.63 5.29 0.79
C ARG A 661 -5.38 4.37 1.98
N THR A 662 -4.11 4.13 2.32
CA THR A 662 -3.76 3.36 3.52
C THR A 662 -4.27 4.06 4.79
N GLY A 663 -4.26 5.40 4.80
CA GLY A 663 -4.91 6.17 5.86
C GLY A 663 -6.42 5.93 5.97
N ASP A 664 -7.14 5.77 4.85
CA ASP A 664 -8.55 5.36 4.88
C ASP A 664 -8.70 3.97 5.49
N LEU A 665 -7.89 3.00 5.04
CA LEU A 665 -7.91 1.62 5.54
C LEU A 665 -7.73 1.57 7.06
N LEU A 666 -6.77 2.32 7.61
CA LEU A 666 -6.57 2.42 9.06
C LEU A 666 -7.79 3.01 9.79
N THR A 667 -8.49 3.96 9.15
CA THR A 667 -9.66 4.62 9.73
C THR A 667 -10.91 3.73 9.69
N GLU A 668 -11.05 2.90 8.65
CA GLU A 668 -12.15 1.94 8.48
C GLU A 668 -12.17 0.90 9.63
N LEU A 669 -11.01 0.59 10.21
CA LEU A 669 -10.86 -0.42 11.27
C LEU A 669 -11.20 0.07 12.68
N VAL A 670 -11.38 1.38 12.89
CA VAL A 670 -11.57 1.93 14.25
C VAL A 670 -12.82 1.40 14.96
N ASP A 671 -13.87 1.11 14.19
CA ASP A 671 -15.14 0.57 14.68
C ASP A 671 -15.30 -0.93 14.39
N SER A 672 -14.20 -1.64 14.08
CA SER A 672 -14.29 -3.05 13.70
C SER A 672 -14.72 -3.94 14.88
N ASP A 673 -14.66 -3.45 16.12
CA ASP A 673 -15.24 -4.11 17.30
C ASP A 673 -16.76 -4.35 17.18
N ARG A 674 -17.48 -3.52 16.40
CA ARG A 674 -18.90 -3.71 16.13
C ARG A 674 -19.21 -4.98 15.35
N THR A 675 -18.23 -5.57 14.68
CA THR A 675 -18.42 -6.80 13.89
C THR A 675 -18.76 -8.01 14.76
N PHE A 676 -18.41 -7.98 16.05
CA PHE A 676 -18.77 -9.02 17.02
C PHE A 676 -20.28 -9.04 17.35
N LEU A 677 -21.03 -7.99 16.97
CA LEU A 677 -22.51 -8.00 17.02
C LEU A 677 -23.14 -8.88 15.95
N VAL A 678 -22.41 -9.13 14.85
CA VAL A 678 -22.94 -9.85 13.69
C VAL A 678 -22.25 -11.18 13.45
N LEU A 679 -21.03 -11.38 13.96
CA LEU A 679 -20.28 -12.60 13.79
C LEU A 679 -19.47 -12.95 15.03
N ASP A 680 -19.72 -14.14 15.56
CA ASP A 680 -18.86 -14.77 16.55
C ASP A 680 -17.75 -15.58 15.84
N PRO A 681 -16.46 -15.24 16.02
CA PRO A 681 -15.36 -15.93 15.34
C PRO A 681 -15.18 -17.37 15.81
N ILE A 682 -15.73 -17.75 16.97
CA ILE A 682 -15.63 -19.12 17.52
C ILE A 682 -16.94 -19.91 17.46
N ARG A 683 -17.94 -19.42 16.71
CA ARG A 683 -19.31 -20.00 16.62
C ARG A 683 -19.39 -21.51 16.33
N LYS A 684 -18.36 -22.08 15.69
CA LYS A 684 -18.30 -23.52 15.34
C LYS A 684 -17.71 -24.40 16.44
N ILE A 685 -16.93 -23.81 17.34
CA ILE A 685 -16.23 -24.51 18.43
C ILE A 685 -16.70 -24.09 19.82
N ARG A 686 -17.62 -23.12 19.89
CA ARG A 686 -18.25 -22.68 21.13
C ARG A 686 -19.10 -23.80 21.72
N THR A 687 -18.98 -24.02 23.02
CA THR A 687 -19.69 -25.09 23.74
C THR A 687 -20.91 -24.59 24.50
N GLU A 688 -20.97 -23.29 24.77
CA GLU A 688 -21.99 -22.61 25.54
C GLU A 688 -22.92 -21.78 24.64
N PRO A 689 -24.19 -21.59 25.02
CA PRO A 689 -25.07 -20.66 24.33
C PRO A 689 -24.51 -19.24 24.38
N TYR A 690 -24.41 -18.59 23.23
CA TYR A 690 -23.96 -17.21 23.13
C TYR A 690 -24.87 -16.43 22.18
N THR A 691 -25.30 -15.26 22.63
CA THR A 691 -26.01 -14.29 21.81
C THR A 691 -25.25 -12.97 21.98
N PRO A 692 -24.81 -12.32 20.90
CA PRO A 692 -24.09 -11.06 21.00
C PRO A 692 -24.89 -10.01 21.77
N ASP A 693 -24.30 -9.49 22.85
CA ASP A 693 -24.80 -8.36 23.63
C ASP A 693 -23.79 -7.21 23.50
N PRO A 694 -24.20 -5.99 23.07
CA PRO A 694 -23.29 -4.85 22.97
C PRO A 694 -22.53 -4.50 24.25
N HIS A 695 -23.02 -4.93 25.41
CA HIS A 695 -22.39 -4.71 26.72
C HIS A 695 -21.62 -5.92 27.26
N ALA A 696 -21.58 -7.03 26.50
CA ALA A 696 -20.93 -8.27 26.91
C ALA A 696 -20.48 -9.12 25.70
N LEU A 697 -19.74 -8.53 24.77
CA LEU A 697 -19.21 -9.22 23.59
C LEU A 697 -18.03 -10.13 23.95
N SER A 698 -18.08 -11.40 23.56
CA SER A 698 -16.97 -12.33 23.68
C SER A 698 -15.84 -11.94 22.71
N ILE A 699 -14.74 -11.43 23.27
CA ILE A 699 -13.54 -11.01 22.50
C ILE A 699 -12.31 -11.75 23.03
N GLY A 700 -11.54 -12.37 22.13
CA GLY A 700 -10.26 -12.98 22.47
C GLY A 700 -9.17 -11.94 22.76
N LEU A 701 -8.38 -12.15 23.81
CA LEU A 701 -7.30 -11.22 24.21
C LEU A 701 -6.05 -11.32 23.33
N GLY A 702 -6.04 -12.26 22.38
CA GLY A 702 -4.99 -12.48 21.40
C GLY A 702 -5.34 -11.93 20.03
N THR A 703 -5.82 -12.80 19.15
CA THR A 703 -6.10 -12.54 17.73
C THR A 703 -7.07 -11.40 17.48
N ASP A 704 -8.06 -11.21 18.36
CA ASP A 704 -9.08 -10.18 18.20
C ASP A 704 -8.63 -8.85 18.79
N TRP A 705 -8.30 -8.84 20.09
CA TRP A 705 -7.90 -7.63 20.79
C TRP A 705 -6.64 -6.99 20.19
N SER A 706 -5.66 -7.78 19.69
CA SER A 706 -4.48 -7.19 19.04
C SER A 706 -4.84 -6.34 17.81
N GLY A 707 -5.80 -6.81 16.99
CA GLY A 707 -6.29 -6.08 15.82
C GLY A 707 -7.03 -4.80 16.21
N LEU A 708 -7.90 -4.88 17.22
CA LEU A 708 -8.65 -3.73 17.75
C LEU A 708 -7.72 -2.69 18.38
N ALA A 709 -6.81 -3.13 19.24
CA ALA A 709 -5.83 -2.26 19.89
C ALA A 709 -4.91 -1.58 18.88
N ALA A 710 -4.48 -2.28 17.82
CA ALA A 710 -3.70 -1.68 16.74
C ALA A 710 -4.47 -0.57 16.01
N ALA A 711 -5.76 -0.77 15.73
CA ALA A 711 -6.61 0.22 15.07
C ALA A 711 -6.82 1.46 15.97
N TRP A 712 -7.09 1.24 17.26
CA TRP A 712 -7.26 2.33 18.21
C TRP A 712 -5.96 3.12 18.44
N LEU A 713 -4.82 2.43 18.54
CA LEU A 713 -3.51 3.07 18.64
C LEU A 713 -3.22 3.93 17.40
N ALA A 714 -3.47 3.40 16.20
CA ALA A 714 -3.27 4.13 14.95
C ALA A 714 -4.13 5.41 14.89
N GLU A 715 -5.41 5.32 15.26
CA GLU A 715 -6.30 6.48 15.26
C GLU A 715 -5.91 7.53 16.32
N TRP A 716 -5.52 7.08 17.52
CA TRP A 716 -5.05 7.96 18.57
C TRP A 716 -3.77 8.69 18.17
N GLU A 717 -2.74 7.97 17.69
CA GLU A 717 -1.46 8.58 17.34
C GLU A 717 -1.58 9.53 16.14
N ARG A 718 -2.49 9.24 15.19
CA ARG A 718 -2.80 10.12 14.04
C ARG A 718 -3.63 11.35 14.43
N ARG A 719 -4.20 11.38 15.63
CA ARG A 719 -5.23 12.35 16.05
C ARG A 719 -6.38 12.42 15.04
N GLY A 720 -6.83 11.24 14.60
CA GLY A 720 -7.95 11.13 13.68
C GLY A 720 -9.27 11.58 14.30
N PRO A 721 -10.36 11.64 13.50
CA PRO A 721 -11.68 12.10 13.97
C PRO A 721 -12.23 11.33 15.18
N LYS A 722 -11.78 10.09 15.41
CA LYS A 722 -12.22 9.23 16.52
C LYS A 722 -11.14 9.01 17.58
N ALA A 723 -10.08 9.82 17.59
CA ALA A 723 -8.92 9.64 18.45
C ALA A 723 -9.26 9.51 19.95
N GLU A 724 -10.19 10.33 20.47
CA GLU A 724 -10.57 10.28 21.90
C GLU A 724 -11.29 8.97 22.27
N VAL A 725 -12.19 8.50 21.39
CA VAL A 725 -12.91 7.23 21.61
C VAL A 725 -11.94 6.06 21.49
N ALA A 726 -11.09 6.06 20.46
CA ALA A 726 -10.05 5.05 20.27
C ALA A 726 -9.11 4.98 21.48
N ARG A 727 -8.61 6.12 21.95
CA ARG A 727 -7.79 6.22 23.16
C ARG A 727 -8.51 5.68 24.39
N SER A 728 -9.78 6.04 24.58
CA SER A 728 -10.58 5.58 25.73
C SER A 728 -10.75 4.06 25.73
N LYS A 729 -11.04 3.46 24.58
CA LYS A 729 -11.17 2.00 24.40
C LYS A 729 -9.85 1.27 24.62
N LEU A 730 -8.75 1.80 24.06
CA LEU A 730 -7.42 1.23 24.26
C LEU A 730 -7.04 1.22 25.74
N ILE A 731 -7.15 2.36 26.42
CA ILE A 731 -6.82 2.47 27.84
C ILE A 731 -7.76 1.63 28.71
N GLY A 732 -9.08 1.68 28.46
CA GLY A 732 -10.05 0.90 29.24
C GLY A 732 -9.84 -0.61 29.13
N THR A 733 -9.48 -1.11 27.96
CA THR A 733 -9.15 -2.52 27.78
C THR A 733 -7.82 -2.87 28.43
N MET A 734 -6.80 -2.01 28.36
CA MET A 734 -5.53 -2.20 29.08
C MET A 734 -5.75 -2.30 30.60
N GLU A 735 -6.48 -1.36 31.18
CA GLU A 735 -6.81 -1.32 32.62
C GLU A 735 -7.48 -2.62 33.05
N THR A 736 -8.48 -3.08 32.29
CA THR A 736 -9.27 -4.26 32.64
C THR A 736 -8.53 -5.57 32.40
N ILE A 737 -7.68 -5.67 31.38
CA ILE A 737 -6.76 -6.81 31.20
C ILE A 737 -5.75 -6.87 32.35
N GLY A 738 -5.16 -5.73 32.74
CA GLY A 738 -4.22 -5.65 33.86
C GLY A 738 -4.84 -6.03 35.20
N ALA A 739 -6.16 -5.86 35.35
CA ALA A 739 -6.91 -6.24 36.54
C ALA A 739 -7.28 -7.74 36.60
N MET A 740 -7.23 -8.48 35.48
CA MET A 740 -7.54 -9.91 35.47
C MET A 740 -6.49 -10.71 36.27
N PRO A 741 -6.88 -11.67 37.12
CA PRO A 741 -5.95 -12.46 37.95
C PRO A 741 -4.82 -13.14 37.16
N ASN A 742 -5.11 -13.55 35.92
CA ASN A 742 -4.18 -14.19 34.99
C ASN A 742 -3.92 -13.34 33.73
N GLY A 743 -4.33 -12.07 33.68
CA GLY A 743 -4.05 -11.18 32.55
C GLY A 743 -4.43 -11.79 31.19
N PHE A 744 -3.51 -11.76 30.23
CA PHE A 744 -3.66 -12.38 28.90
C PHE A 744 -3.85 -13.90 28.92
N VAL A 745 -3.41 -14.61 29.97
CA VAL A 745 -3.60 -16.06 30.10
C VAL A 745 -5.08 -16.43 30.29
N THR A 746 -5.92 -15.46 30.68
CA THR A 746 -7.39 -15.58 30.72
C THR A 746 -7.98 -15.94 29.34
N GLY A 747 -7.34 -15.52 28.24
CA GLY A 747 -7.68 -15.91 26.87
C GLY A 747 -8.78 -15.11 26.19
N SER A 748 -9.87 -14.81 26.90
CA SER A 748 -10.98 -13.99 26.40
C SER A 748 -11.69 -13.25 27.54
N GLY A 749 -12.53 -12.27 27.19
CA GLY A 749 -13.39 -11.57 28.14
C GLY A 749 -14.69 -11.10 27.50
N LEU A 750 -15.64 -10.67 28.35
CA LEU A 750 -16.88 -10.02 27.92
C LEU A 750 -16.66 -8.52 27.84
N TYR A 751 -16.67 -7.96 26.64
CA TYR A 751 -16.34 -6.58 26.30
C TYR A 751 -17.59 -5.74 26.12
N ASP A 752 -17.61 -4.56 26.73
CA ASP A 752 -18.64 -3.55 26.55
C ASP A 752 -18.21 -2.53 25.48
N LEU A 753 -19.01 -2.40 24.40
CA LEU A 753 -18.73 -1.55 23.24
C LEU A 753 -18.67 -0.05 23.56
N ASP A 754 -19.45 0.38 24.55
CA ASP A 754 -19.64 1.80 24.86
C ASP A 754 -18.52 2.30 25.78
N THR A 755 -18.13 1.46 26.74
CA THR A 755 -17.12 1.79 27.75
C THR A 755 -15.72 1.35 27.35
N GLY A 756 -15.58 0.43 26.39
CA GLY A 756 -14.29 -0.10 25.99
C GLY A 756 -13.59 -0.89 27.10
N ARG A 757 -14.35 -1.67 27.87
CA ARG A 757 -13.87 -2.37 29.07
C ARG A 757 -14.35 -3.82 29.08
N PHE A 758 -13.53 -4.70 29.64
CA PHE A 758 -13.95 -6.06 29.94
C PHE A 758 -14.66 -6.13 31.29
N ALA A 759 -15.65 -7.01 31.39
CA ALA A 759 -16.30 -7.34 32.65
C ALA A 759 -15.26 -7.90 33.66
N PRO A 760 -15.40 -7.61 34.97
CA PRO A 760 -14.48 -8.10 35.98
C PRO A 760 -14.38 -9.63 35.99
N VAL A 761 -13.14 -10.13 36.00
CA VAL A 761 -12.83 -11.56 36.20
C VAL A 761 -12.19 -11.71 37.58
N THR A 762 -12.78 -12.54 38.45
CA THR A 762 -12.30 -12.72 39.84
C THR A 762 -11.52 -14.01 40.05
N GLU A 763 -11.68 -14.99 39.14
CA GLU A 763 -11.03 -16.30 39.24
C GLU A 763 -9.86 -16.42 38.27
N LYS A 764 -8.85 -17.20 38.65
CA LYS A 764 -7.75 -17.56 37.75
C LYS A 764 -8.29 -18.48 36.65
N THR A 765 -8.29 -17.98 35.43
CA THR A 765 -8.70 -18.74 34.24
C THR A 765 -7.49 -18.95 33.34
N VAL A 766 -7.40 -20.13 32.70
CA VAL A 766 -6.33 -20.46 31.75
C VAL A 766 -6.97 -20.89 30.44
N SER A 767 -6.79 -20.08 29.41
CA SER A 767 -7.21 -20.37 28.03
C SER A 767 -6.20 -19.77 27.06
N VAL A 768 -5.12 -20.51 26.78
CA VAL A 768 -4.02 -20.02 25.95
C VAL A 768 -4.07 -20.69 24.58
N SER A 769 -4.02 -19.88 23.52
CA SER A 769 -3.86 -20.34 22.14
C SER A 769 -2.48 -19.94 21.60
N HIS A 770 -1.84 -20.83 20.85
CA HIS A 770 -0.59 -20.55 20.15
C HIS A 770 -0.72 -19.42 19.11
N LEU A 771 -1.94 -19.09 18.66
CA LEU A 771 -2.17 -17.99 17.72
C LEU A 771 -2.13 -16.61 18.40
N SER A 772 -2.38 -16.54 19.70
CA SER A 772 -2.71 -15.28 20.41
C SER A 772 -1.67 -14.18 20.21
N ALA A 773 -0.38 -14.54 20.21
CA ALA A 773 0.71 -13.57 20.09
C ALA A 773 1.29 -13.43 18.67
N MET A 774 0.74 -14.12 17.67
CA MET A 774 1.35 -14.24 16.34
C MET A 774 0.78 -13.28 15.29
N PHE A 775 -0.22 -12.46 15.64
CA PHE A 775 -0.89 -11.49 14.77
C PHE A 775 -0.75 -10.05 15.29
N GLY A 776 0.50 -9.64 15.57
CA GLY A 776 0.82 -8.27 15.98
C GLY A 776 0.68 -7.94 17.47
N LEU A 777 0.27 -8.88 18.32
CA LEU A 777 0.09 -8.60 19.76
C LEU A 777 1.40 -8.17 20.43
N VAL A 778 2.53 -8.79 20.07
CA VAL A 778 3.84 -8.42 20.63
C VAL A 778 4.20 -6.99 20.28
N GLU A 779 3.99 -6.62 19.03
CA GLU A 779 4.26 -5.30 18.49
C GLU A 779 3.40 -4.23 19.18
N VAL A 780 2.09 -4.48 19.26
CA VAL A 780 1.15 -3.54 19.88
C VAL A 780 1.41 -3.42 21.38
N CYS A 781 1.61 -4.53 22.11
CA CYS A 781 1.92 -4.49 23.53
C CYS A 781 3.23 -3.74 23.82
N ALA A 782 4.28 -3.99 23.03
CA ALA A 782 5.55 -3.28 23.18
C ALA A 782 5.38 -1.76 22.98
N GLU A 783 4.61 -1.34 21.98
CA GLU A 783 4.31 0.08 21.78
C GLU A 783 3.48 0.67 22.93
N VAL A 784 2.35 0.08 23.29
CA VAL A 784 1.44 0.72 24.26
C VAL A 784 2.04 0.78 25.66
N ILE A 785 2.88 -0.18 26.04
CA ILE A 785 3.62 -0.15 27.31
C ILE A 785 4.64 1.00 27.35
N ASP A 786 5.26 1.35 26.23
CA ASP A 786 6.17 2.50 26.17
C ASP A 786 5.40 3.84 26.12
N LEU A 787 4.12 3.82 25.72
CA LEU A 787 3.29 5.01 25.53
C LEU A 787 2.39 5.35 26.73
N VAL A 788 2.00 4.36 27.53
CA VAL A 788 1.01 4.49 28.61
C VAL A 788 1.58 3.88 29.89
N ASP A 789 1.55 4.67 30.98
CA ASP A 789 1.96 4.22 32.31
C ASP A 789 0.83 3.38 32.95
N ASP A 790 0.85 2.07 32.67
CA ASP A 790 -0.03 1.06 33.29
C ASP A 790 0.79 -0.16 33.77
N PRO A 791 1.30 -0.13 35.01
CA PRO A 791 2.15 -1.21 35.53
C PRO A 791 1.38 -2.53 35.72
N ALA A 792 0.05 -2.50 35.87
CA ALA A 792 -0.75 -3.71 36.00
C ALA A 792 -0.85 -4.42 34.65
N PHE A 793 -1.10 -3.66 33.58
CA PHE A 793 -1.07 -4.18 32.21
C PHE A 793 0.32 -4.71 31.83
N GLU A 794 1.39 -3.95 32.11
CA GLU A 794 2.76 -4.42 31.84
C GLU A 794 3.04 -5.74 32.57
N LYS A 795 2.66 -5.85 33.85
CA LYS A 795 2.82 -7.08 34.62
C LYS A 795 2.07 -8.26 33.98
N ALA A 796 0.83 -8.04 33.53
CA ALA A 796 0.02 -9.05 32.85
C ALA A 796 0.67 -9.51 31.53
N TRP A 797 1.22 -8.59 30.75
CA TRP A 797 1.94 -8.91 29.51
C TRP A 797 3.24 -9.68 29.80
N LEU A 798 4.04 -9.23 30.77
CA LEU A 798 5.29 -9.89 31.15
C LEU A 798 5.06 -11.28 31.76
N GLN A 799 3.93 -11.51 32.44
CA GLN A 799 3.51 -12.85 32.85
C GLN A 799 3.33 -13.76 31.64
N TYR A 800 2.53 -13.33 30.65
CA TYR A 800 2.32 -14.11 29.42
C TYR A 800 3.65 -14.39 28.70
N CYS A 801 4.50 -13.37 28.56
CA CYS A 801 5.79 -13.47 27.88
C CYS A 801 6.74 -14.49 28.52
N ARG A 802 6.85 -14.50 29.85
CA ARG A 802 7.71 -15.46 30.56
C ARG A 802 7.16 -16.88 30.49
N LEU A 803 5.85 -17.03 30.65
CA LEU A 803 5.21 -18.31 30.93
C LEU A 803 4.85 -19.12 29.68
N PHE A 804 4.70 -18.50 28.51
CA PHE A 804 4.25 -19.21 27.31
C PHE A 804 5.13 -20.44 27.01
N ASN A 805 6.45 -20.26 26.93
CA ASN A 805 7.42 -21.34 26.72
C ASN A 805 7.95 -21.95 28.03
N ALA A 806 7.42 -21.56 29.19
CA ALA A 806 7.89 -22.06 30.49
C ALA A 806 7.47 -23.52 30.71
N THR A 807 8.00 -24.14 31.75
CA THR A 807 7.60 -25.49 32.14
C THR A 807 6.16 -25.51 32.64
N ARG A 808 5.51 -26.68 32.56
CA ARG A 808 4.15 -26.86 33.09
C ARG A 808 4.06 -26.57 34.59
N ASP A 809 5.13 -26.87 35.33
CA ASP A 809 5.21 -26.62 36.77
C ASP A 809 5.24 -25.11 37.07
N GLU A 810 6.04 -24.34 36.33
CA GLU A 810 6.07 -22.87 36.43
C GLU A 810 4.71 -22.25 36.08
N GLN A 811 4.08 -22.72 34.98
CA GLN A 811 2.75 -22.27 34.58
C GLN A 811 1.70 -22.57 35.65
N THR A 812 1.68 -23.79 36.19
CA THR A 812 0.72 -24.21 37.20
C THR A 812 0.91 -23.45 38.51
N ALA A 813 2.17 -23.24 38.93
CA ALA A 813 2.50 -22.51 40.15
C ALA A 813 2.02 -21.05 40.09
N GLU A 814 2.14 -20.38 38.94
CA GLU A 814 1.76 -18.98 38.80
C GLU A 814 0.27 -18.80 38.45
N CYS A 815 -0.25 -19.56 37.49
CA CYS A 815 -1.60 -19.37 36.90
C CYS A 815 -2.66 -20.34 37.42
N GLY A 816 -2.29 -21.36 38.21
CA GLY A 816 -3.20 -22.37 38.77
C GLY A 816 -3.43 -23.58 37.87
N ALA A 817 -3.03 -23.52 36.59
CA ALA A 817 -3.03 -24.64 35.65
C ALA A 817 -1.98 -24.43 34.55
N HIS A 818 -1.54 -25.50 33.89
CA HIS A 818 -0.63 -25.42 32.75
C HIS A 818 -1.38 -25.11 31.44
N PHE A 819 -0.66 -24.63 30.42
CA PHE A 819 -1.26 -24.09 29.19
C PHE A 819 -1.55 -25.16 28.12
N GLY A 820 -1.76 -26.42 28.52
CA GLY A 820 -1.94 -27.53 27.58
C GLY A 820 -0.69 -27.85 26.74
N ASN A 821 -0.91 -28.21 25.46
CA ASN A 821 0.14 -28.52 24.49
C ASN A 821 0.28 -27.37 23.48
N LEU A 822 1.20 -26.45 23.76
CA LEU A 822 1.46 -25.30 22.89
C LEU A 822 2.53 -25.63 21.83
N ILE A 823 2.36 -25.00 20.66
CA ILE A 823 3.25 -25.02 19.50
C ILE A 823 3.71 -23.58 19.15
N LEU A 824 4.51 -23.43 18.10
CA LEU A 824 5.11 -22.18 17.63
C LEU A 824 6.12 -21.59 18.62
N LYS A 825 6.81 -22.44 19.37
CA LYS A 825 7.77 -22.06 20.42
C LYS A 825 8.91 -21.20 19.89
N GLN A 826 9.39 -21.48 18.67
CA GLN A 826 10.42 -20.65 18.03
C GLN A 826 9.92 -19.22 17.79
N GLY A 827 8.70 -19.05 17.28
CA GLY A 827 8.07 -17.74 17.11
C GLY A 827 7.82 -17.02 18.44
N HIS A 828 7.50 -17.76 19.51
CA HIS A 828 7.27 -17.20 20.85
C HIS A 828 8.56 -16.88 21.61
N ALA A 829 9.73 -17.31 21.14
CA ALA A 829 11.02 -16.96 21.77
C ALA A 829 11.23 -15.43 21.87
N ARG A 830 10.65 -14.66 20.94
CA ARG A 830 10.63 -13.19 20.97
C ARG A 830 9.90 -12.60 22.19
N LEU A 831 8.90 -13.30 22.73
CA LEU A 831 8.24 -12.91 23.99
C LEU A 831 9.22 -13.03 25.16
N THR A 832 9.92 -14.16 25.24
CA THR A 832 10.94 -14.42 26.27
C THR A 832 12.05 -13.36 26.20
N ALA A 833 12.50 -13.00 24.99
CA ALA A 833 13.48 -11.93 24.79
C ALA A 833 12.97 -10.56 25.23
N TYR A 834 11.72 -10.21 24.91
CA TYR A 834 11.10 -8.97 25.39
C TYR A 834 11.04 -8.91 26.92
N ALA A 835 10.59 -10.00 27.57
CA ALA A 835 10.56 -10.09 29.02
C ALA A 835 11.96 -10.01 29.64
N ALA A 836 12.98 -10.60 29.01
CA ALA A 836 14.36 -10.52 29.46
C ALA A 836 14.86 -9.07 29.56
N VAL A 837 14.57 -8.25 28.55
CA VAL A 837 14.96 -6.83 28.54
C VAL A 837 14.22 -6.03 29.61
N ARG A 838 12.88 -6.16 29.67
CA ARG A 838 12.05 -5.41 30.63
C ARG A 838 12.39 -5.75 32.08
N LEU A 839 12.62 -7.03 32.36
CA LEU A 839 12.95 -7.53 33.69
C LEU A 839 14.45 -7.51 34.01
N LYS A 840 15.30 -7.10 33.06
CA LYS A 840 16.77 -7.14 33.17
C LYS A 840 17.28 -8.52 33.60
N ASN A 841 16.74 -9.56 33.01
CA ASN A 841 17.00 -10.95 33.38
C ASN A 841 17.79 -11.70 32.29
N THR A 842 19.06 -11.98 32.58
CA THR A 842 19.97 -12.65 31.64
C THR A 842 19.63 -14.12 31.42
N ASP A 843 19.02 -14.80 32.38
CA ASP A 843 18.61 -16.21 32.23
C ASP A 843 17.47 -16.35 31.22
N LEU A 844 16.53 -15.38 31.23
CA LEU A 844 15.51 -15.28 30.20
C LEU A 844 16.10 -14.96 28.84
N ALA A 845 17.13 -14.10 28.77
CA ALA A 845 17.81 -13.80 27.51
C ALA A 845 18.48 -15.05 26.91
N SER A 846 19.21 -15.82 27.72
CA SER A 846 19.80 -17.10 27.28
C SER A 846 18.74 -18.15 26.96
N ARG A 847 17.61 -18.17 27.69
CA ARG A 847 16.46 -19.04 27.38
C ARG A 847 15.83 -18.69 26.04
N ALA A 848 15.64 -17.41 25.72
CA ALA A 848 15.11 -16.98 24.42
C ALA A 848 15.97 -17.48 23.25
N TRP A 849 17.30 -17.40 23.36
CA TRP A 849 18.19 -17.97 22.35
C TRP A 849 18.07 -19.50 22.24
N ARG A 850 17.99 -20.23 23.36
CA ARG A 850 17.76 -21.69 23.32
C ARG A 850 16.42 -22.03 22.66
N GLU A 851 15.36 -21.33 23.02
CA GLU A 851 14.02 -21.50 22.42
C GLU A 851 14.03 -21.22 20.92
N PHE A 852 14.79 -20.21 20.48
CA PHE A 852 14.94 -19.91 19.06
C PHE A 852 15.63 -21.04 18.30
N TYR A 853 16.68 -21.67 18.85
CA TYR A 853 17.38 -22.77 18.16
C TYR A 853 16.67 -24.11 18.24
N THR A 854 16.03 -24.42 19.37
CA THR A 854 15.50 -25.75 19.69
C THR A 854 13.97 -25.84 19.61
N GLY A 855 13.30 -24.74 19.27
CA GLY A 855 11.86 -24.69 19.06
C GLY A 855 11.39 -25.50 17.84
N ASP A 856 10.08 -25.57 17.66
CA ASP A 856 9.37 -26.34 16.63
C ASP A 856 9.30 -25.67 15.24
N GLY A 857 10.28 -24.81 14.92
CA GLY A 857 10.39 -24.09 13.65
C GLY A 857 11.60 -24.51 12.81
N TYR A 858 12.30 -23.55 12.20
CA TYR A 858 13.48 -23.86 11.40
C TYR A 858 14.71 -24.10 12.27
N ALA A 859 15.17 -25.34 12.29
CA ALA A 859 16.40 -25.72 12.98
C ALA A 859 17.64 -25.16 12.26
N PRO A 860 18.72 -24.82 12.99
CA PRO A 860 19.99 -24.41 12.38
C PRO A 860 20.58 -25.45 11.42
N THR A 861 20.25 -26.73 11.61
CA THR A 861 20.76 -27.86 10.83
C THR A 861 19.97 -28.15 9.55
N LEU A 862 18.95 -27.36 9.22
CA LEU A 862 18.23 -27.49 7.94
C LEU A 862 19.17 -27.21 6.75
N PRO A 863 18.79 -27.62 5.53
CA PRO A 863 19.67 -27.45 4.37
C PRO A 863 19.98 -25.99 3.99
N TRP A 864 19.12 -25.03 4.37
CA TRP A 864 19.23 -23.59 4.05
C TRP A 864 19.57 -23.28 2.58
N THR A 865 19.07 -24.16 1.70
CA THR A 865 19.28 -24.12 0.27
C THR A 865 18.00 -24.57 -0.43
N SER A 866 17.85 -24.19 -1.69
CA SER A 866 16.77 -24.65 -2.56
C SER A 866 17.37 -25.49 -3.68
N GLN A 867 16.58 -26.42 -4.20
CA GLN A 867 16.95 -27.28 -5.31
C GLN A 867 16.21 -26.85 -6.57
N ARG A 868 16.92 -26.77 -7.70
CA ARG A 868 16.29 -26.57 -9.00
C ARG A 868 15.54 -27.84 -9.41
N ILE A 869 14.24 -27.69 -9.67
CA ILE A 869 13.34 -28.73 -10.16
C ILE A 869 13.01 -28.45 -11.62
N THR A 870 13.10 -29.49 -12.46
CA THR A 870 12.75 -29.43 -13.90
C THR A 870 11.68 -30.45 -14.29
N SER A 871 11.14 -31.20 -13.31
CA SER A 871 10.09 -32.22 -13.51
C SER A 871 8.66 -31.66 -13.45
N THR A 872 8.50 -30.38 -13.13
CA THR A 872 7.23 -29.64 -13.08
C THR A 872 6.95 -28.90 -14.40
N LEU A 873 5.73 -28.37 -14.56
CA LEU A 873 5.30 -27.63 -15.77
C LEU A 873 6.32 -26.57 -16.21
N ASN A 874 6.80 -25.76 -15.26
CA ASN A 874 7.92 -24.85 -15.44
C ASN A 874 9.06 -25.23 -14.50
N PRO A 875 10.34 -25.03 -14.90
CA PRO A 875 11.45 -25.18 -13.99
C PRO A 875 11.40 -24.16 -12.84
N THR A 876 11.44 -24.64 -11.60
CA THR A 876 11.32 -23.83 -10.37
C THR A 876 12.36 -24.22 -9.34
N ASP A 877 12.66 -23.34 -8.40
CA ASP A 877 13.43 -23.69 -7.21
C ASP A 877 12.45 -24.17 -6.14
N ALA A 878 12.76 -25.29 -5.49
CA ALA A 878 11.95 -25.86 -4.42
C ALA A 878 12.78 -26.01 -3.14
N ALA A 879 12.18 -25.64 -2.02
CA ALA A 879 12.65 -25.95 -0.68
C ALA A 879 11.45 -26.54 0.06
N THR A 880 11.27 -27.86 -0.01
CA THR A 880 10.05 -28.55 0.48
C THR A 880 9.80 -28.34 1.97
N TRP A 881 10.85 -28.05 2.72
CA TRP A 881 10.81 -27.75 4.14
C TRP A 881 10.34 -26.31 4.46
N VAL A 882 10.16 -25.45 3.46
CA VAL A 882 9.71 -24.06 3.65
C VAL A 882 8.18 -23.98 3.67
N SER A 883 7.64 -23.28 4.66
CA SER A 883 6.24 -22.82 4.70
C SER A 883 6.17 -21.36 5.13
N THR A 884 5.07 -20.68 4.82
CA THR A 884 4.93 -19.24 5.08
C THR A 884 4.83 -18.94 6.57
N ASN A 885 4.06 -19.72 7.30
CA ASN A 885 3.96 -19.67 8.75
C ASN A 885 5.32 -19.73 9.44
N THR A 886 6.11 -20.77 9.17
CA THR A 886 7.42 -20.92 9.82
C THR A 886 8.39 -19.83 9.38
N THR A 887 8.34 -19.40 8.12
CA THR A 887 9.17 -18.30 7.62
C THR A 887 8.87 -16.97 8.30
N ALA A 888 7.60 -16.56 8.36
CA ALA A 888 7.21 -15.29 8.97
C ALA A 888 7.60 -15.26 10.46
N LEU A 889 7.36 -16.35 11.18
CA LEU A 889 7.69 -16.45 12.60
C LEU A 889 9.19 -16.57 12.88
N TYR A 890 9.94 -17.34 12.08
CA TYR A 890 11.40 -17.35 12.15
C TYR A 890 11.94 -15.95 11.90
N GLY A 891 11.42 -15.29 10.85
CA GLY A 891 11.75 -13.92 10.47
C GLY A 891 11.58 -12.95 11.64
N LEU A 892 10.37 -12.84 12.19
CA LEU A 892 10.07 -11.96 13.32
C LEU A 892 10.89 -12.30 14.56
N SER A 893 11.02 -13.59 14.90
CA SER A 893 11.77 -13.98 16.09
C SER A 893 13.26 -13.70 15.95
N ALA A 894 13.88 -14.03 14.82
CA ALA A 894 15.27 -13.71 14.53
C ALA A 894 15.49 -12.19 14.61
N ILE A 895 14.62 -11.43 13.97
CA ILE A 895 14.65 -9.96 13.94
C ILE A 895 14.64 -9.38 15.36
N GLN A 896 13.71 -9.83 16.19
CA GLN A 896 13.48 -9.25 17.52
C GLN A 896 14.50 -9.74 18.55
N ILE A 897 14.93 -11.00 18.50
CA ILE A 897 15.98 -11.52 19.40
C ILE A 897 17.31 -10.81 19.13
N LEU A 898 17.68 -10.62 17.86
CA LEU A 898 18.87 -9.86 17.47
C LEU A 898 18.81 -8.40 17.94
N ALA A 899 17.61 -7.81 18.05
CA ALA A 899 17.45 -6.44 18.54
C ALA A 899 17.44 -6.34 20.07
N LEU A 900 16.80 -7.28 20.76
CA LEU A 900 16.51 -7.21 22.18
C LEU A 900 17.62 -7.81 23.06
N VAL A 901 18.20 -8.93 22.65
CA VAL A 901 19.20 -9.67 23.46
C VAL A 901 20.44 -10.05 22.61
N PRO A 902 21.07 -9.10 21.90
CA PRO A 902 22.12 -9.36 20.91
C PRO A 902 23.38 -10.02 21.46
N ASP A 903 23.63 -9.91 22.77
CA ASP A 903 24.92 -10.26 23.39
C ASP A 903 24.86 -11.53 24.24
N GLN A 904 23.66 -12.07 24.51
CA GLN A 904 23.46 -13.27 25.34
C GLN A 904 23.36 -14.55 24.50
N ILE A 905 24.05 -14.56 23.35
CA ILE A 905 24.04 -15.67 22.40
C ILE A 905 24.56 -16.94 23.08
N VAL A 906 23.76 -18.01 23.02
CA VAL A 906 24.16 -19.36 23.44
C VAL A 906 24.51 -20.21 22.22
N ALA A 907 25.26 -21.29 22.42
CA ALA A 907 25.50 -22.26 21.35
C ALA A 907 24.17 -22.92 20.93
N PRO A 908 23.92 -23.08 19.62
CA PRO A 908 22.72 -23.71 19.08
C PRO A 908 22.58 -25.18 19.47
#